data_AF-A0A329KE78-F1
#
_entry.id   AF-A0A329KE78-F1
#
_cell.length_a   1.000
_cell.length_b   1.000
_cell.length_c   1.000
_cell.angle_alpha   90.00
_cell.angle_beta   90.00
_cell.angle_gamma   90.00
#
_symmetry.space_group_name_H-M   'P 1'
#
loop_
_entity.id
_entity.type
_entity.pdbx_description
1 polymer ?
#
loop_
_entity_poly.entity_id
_entity_poly.type
_entity_poly.pdbx_seq_one_letter_code
_entity_poly.pdbx_strand_id
1 'polypeptide(L)'
;MCTSRICSNWDLSSGLPGGEPPPVWLMPIWASRRRMTNSERRTCIMMKPVIGLAAAAFLAFSATLPAFLAPATPVKAATEAAAGAETIRVALMLEAGKLKSAAASVTISSPEGLTAALRSAAGTVPLPADALSANTVRAAGDQFRLKLLETADFTQAKTLQDQVASAVQPVFLLTETRNGKPSYQVVAGDYATKAAAASALAALKLQPALALMSSSPQVQGPFRLVAGSYASQAEADKARAAFANKGFETAVALTAKTGAAAAYEVWLGAETDNEALAALKLNVLKSQPAVQLATADTSKPYAAVRQDATSSENGAANASLLLFPVQNVKLDVTPKKGEFAVAEKFNRTYRGKAEISYHNNKLAVINELTLEEYLYSVVSGEMGKGWPAEALKAQAVAARSYAKASGIKYEIAHVSDTNLDQVYDGNEDADSIAAVNATAGEVLKDKNGPILALFSANAGGMTSDGSDVWGNTVSYLSVGPSPDDGAEKAKALWRRGVLPDGQVAYIHSDYLENTGTKNSAGLPVYQITDNAVNARKEPYVDNAKNPAVAKLNQGDKVTVFDEARESNSYSWFRGPYDSGELLALMNKTLSEPITGPLTSLEVTQRGASGRVTELSVNGKPVAVSTPDAYRSVLGGVPSTRFEIERSGGYTIQGAGGAVSSAANGTALYALTASGQAQPVNASSYFALNGDGKVSYTAGGAATAMYTIKGTGNGHGLGLSQWGARGWAEKGYDYKQILAYYYDGVTLTKE
;
A
#
# COMPACT_ATOMS: atom_id res chain seq x y z
N MET A 1 -3.46 47.05 22.16
CA MET A 1 -4.81 47.49 22.57
C MET A 1 -5.73 46.28 22.50
N CYS A 2 -6.44 46.04 23.60
CA CYS A 2 -7.57 45.10 23.76
C CYS A 2 -8.46 45.06 22.49
N THR A 3 -9.04 43.93 22.11
CA THR A 3 -10.24 43.40 22.79
C THR A 3 -10.38 41.88 22.76
N SER A 4 -10.93 41.40 23.86
CA SER A 4 -11.35 40.05 24.21
C SER A 4 -12.87 39.83 23.97
N ARG A 5 -13.32 38.59 24.24
CA ARG A 5 -14.72 38.08 24.44
C ARG A 5 -15.38 37.44 23.21
N ILE A 6 -16.17 36.35 23.28
CA ILE A 6 -16.69 35.50 24.37
C ILE A 6 -17.26 34.18 23.78
N CYS A 7 -17.39 33.15 24.65
CA CYS A 7 -18.19 31.90 24.65
C CYS A 7 -19.51 31.89 23.80
N SER A 8 -20.22 30.79 23.48
CA SER A 8 -20.42 29.48 24.13
C SER A 8 -21.40 28.59 23.31
N ASN A 9 -21.27 27.27 23.50
CA ASN A 9 -22.26 26.17 23.61
C ASN A 9 -23.36 25.91 22.54
N TRP A 10 -23.48 24.64 22.14
CA TRP A 10 -24.62 23.69 22.28
C TRP A 10 -24.17 22.36 21.64
N ASP A 11 -23.88 21.29 22.39
CA ASP A 11 -24.74 20.28 23.05
C ASP A 11 -25.31 19.18 22.09
N LEU A 12 -25.34 17.98 22.65
CA LEU A 12 -25.37 16.63 22.09
C LEU A 12 -26.69 16.17 21.40
N SER A 13 -26.52 15.13 20.56
CA SER A 13 -27.33 13.89 20.49
C SER A 13 -28.09 13.58 19.18
N SER A 14 -28.17 12.27 18.90
CA SER A 14 -28.76 11.51 17.77
C SER A 14 -27.84 11.31 16.54
N GLY A 15 -27.56 10.13 15.99
CA GLY A 15 -27.96 8.74 16.26
C GLY A 15 -27.82 7.89 14.98
N LEU A 16 -27.10 6.76 15.07
CA LEU A 16 -27.04 5.59 14.14
C LEU A 16 -26.04 5.65 12.93
N PRO A 17 -25.62 4.50 12.34
CA PRO A 17 -24.43 3.73 12.80
C PRO A 17 -23.48 3.29 11.65
N GLY A 18 -22.29 2.80 12.01
CA GLY A 18 -21.52 1.87 11.17
C GLY A 18 -20.63 2.49 10.09
N GLY A 19 -19.41 2.84 10.47
CA GLY A 19 -18.32 3.11 9.52
C GLY A 19 -17.01 2.56 10.08
N GLU A 20 -16.44 1.57 9.40
CA GLU A 20 -15.10 1.06 9.67
C GLU A 20 -14.07 2.21 9.59
N PRO A 21 -13.09 2.32 10.52
CA PRO A 21 -12.04 3.31 10.40
C PRO A 21 -11.04 2.92 9.29
N PRO A 22 -10.49 3.90 8.54
CA PRO A 22 -9.64 3.66 7.37
C PRO A 22 -8.24 3.14 7.74
N PRO A 23 -7.60 2.31 6.88
CA PRO A 23 -6.24 1.84 7.10
C PRO A 23 -5.20 2.95 6.89
N VAL A 24 -4.22 3.00 7.80
CA VAL A 24 -3.12 3.97 7.83
C VAL A 24 -1.99 3.49 6.93
N TRP A 25 -1.61 4.35 5.98
CA TRP A 25 -0.55 4.18 4.98
C TRP A 25 0.84 4.08 5.62
N LEU A 26 1.61 3.06 5.27
CA LEU A 26 3.06 2.99 5.47
C LEU A 26 3.75 3.13 4.10
N MET A 27 4.31 4.31 3.83
CA MET A 27 5.21 4.53 2.69
C MET A 27 6.60 3.94 3.00
N PRO A 28 7.23 3.18 2.08
CA PRO A 28 8.64 2.84 2.18
C PRO A 28 9.50 4.04 1.74
N ILE A 29 10.24 4.63 2.68
CA ILE A 29 11.28 5.63 2.40
C ILE A 29 12.59 4.87 2.14
N TRP A 30 13.03 4.81 0.89
CA TRP A 30 14.39 4.37 0.54
C TRP A 30 15.32 5.59 0.47
N ALA A 31 16.19 5.72 1.45
CA ALA A 31 17.27 6.69 1.45
C ALA A 31 18.47 6.15 0.65
N SER A 32 18.70 6.68 -0.55
CA SER A 32 19.98 6.49 -1.25
C SER A 32 21.04 7.40 -0.60
N ARG A 33 22.13 6.81 -0.06
CA ARG A 33 23.29 7.58 0.42
C ARG A 33 24.40 7.56 -0.62
N ARG A 34 24.62 8.69 -1.30
CA ARG A 34 25.93 9.07 -1.84
C ARG A 34 26.77 9.66 -0.69
N ARG A 35 28.03 9.24 -0.55
CA ARG A 35 29.03 9.90 0.30
C ARG A 35 29.36 11.27 -0.30
N MET A 36 29.18 12.36 0.46
CA MET A 36 29.77 13.67 0.17
C MET A 36 30.96 13.92 1.10
N THR A 37 32.03 14.50 0.56
CA THR A 37 33.27 14.84 1.26
C THR A 37 33.21 16.24 1.87
N ASN A 38 34.20 16.54 2.72
CA ASN A 38 34.20 17.56 3.78
C ASN A 38 34.18 19.05 3.34
N SER A 39 33.81 19.39 2.10
CA SER A 39 33.95 20.77 1.58
C SER A 39 32.65 21.59 1.43
N GLU A 40 31.47 21.01 1.68
CA GLU A 40 30.17 21.68 1.39
C GLU A 40 29.34 22.08 2.63
N ARG A 41 29.95 22.20 3.82
CA ARG A 41 29.29 22.81 4.99
C ARG A 41 29.63 24.29 5.09
N ARG A 42 28.80 25.17 4.54
CA ARG A 42 28.59 26.55 5.04
C ARG A 42 27.37 27.20 4.36
N THR A 43 26.54 27.82 5.19
CA THR A 43 25.52 28.88 4.94
C THR A 43 24.03 28.50 5.11
N CYS A 44 23.52 28.83 6.32
CA CYS A 44 22.25 29.44 6.75
C CYS A 44 20.89 29.11 6.07
N ILE A 45 19.87 28.61 6.78
CA ILE A 45 18.89 29.25 7.72
C ILE A 45 17.58 29.71 7.02
N MET A 46 16.45 29.15 7.52
CA MET A 46 15.04 29.57 7.49
C MET A 46 14.35 29.97 6.17
N MET A 47 13.29 29.24 5.78
CA MET A 47 11.90 29.78 5.70
C MET A 47 10.85 28.69 5.33
N LYS A 48 9.67 28.80 5.97
CA LYS A 48 8.40 28.11 5.63
C LYS A 48 7.86 28.60 4.28
N PRO A 49 7.09 27.81 3.51
CA PRO A 49 6.42 28.33 2.31
C PRO A 49 5.02 28.88 2.65
N VAL A 50 4.79 30.12 2.23
CA VAL A 50 3.46 30.69 1.98
C VAL A 50 3.33 30.87 0.46
N ILE A 51 2.16 30.50 -0.04
CA ILE A 51 1.71 30.53 -1.43
C ILE A 51 1.66 31.98 -1.95
N GLY A 52 2.11 32.21 -3.19
CA GLY A 52 1.91 33.46 -3.92
C GLY A 52 2.50 33.44 -5.32
N LEU A 53 1.63 33.48 -6.34
CA LEU A 53 1.96 33.63 -7.76
C LEU A 53 2.79 34.89 -8.04
N ALA A 54 3.76 34.78 -8.95
CA ALA A 54 4.11 35.87 -9.86
C ALA A 54 4.71 35.30 -11.16
N ALA A 55 4.05 35.61 -12.28
CA ALA A 55 4.55 35.37 -13.62
C ALA A 55 5.73 36.32 -13.93
N ALA A 56 6.79 35.80 -14.54
CA ALA A 56 7.79 36.61 -15.21
C ALA A 56 8.28 35.88 -16.47
N ALA A 57 8.13 36.59 -17.60
CA ALA A 57 8.52 36.20 -18.93
C ALA A 57 10.02 35.87 -19.01
N PHE A 58 10.38 34.81 -19.74
CA PHE A 58 11.75 34.58 -20.17
C PHE A 58 11.82 34.42 -21.69
N LEU A 59 12.69 35.26 -22.25
CA LEU A 59 13.07 35.35 -23.65
C LEU A 59 13.60 34.03 -24.20
N ALA A 60 13.28 33.80 -25.47
CA ALA A 60 13.80 32.73 -26.30
C ALA A 60 15.34 32.78 -26.38
N PHE A 61 15.98 31.68 -26.00
CA PHE A 61 17.33 31.35 -26.43
C PHE A 61 17.29 29.95 -27.05
N SER A 62 17.30 29.91 -28.38
CA SER A 62 17.47 28.71 -29.17
C SER A 62 18.91 28.21 -29.02
N ALA A 63 19.12 27.20 -28.18
CA ALA A 63 20.35 26.40 -28.20
C ALA A 63 19.98 24.98 -28.65
N THR A 64 20.42 24.62 -29.84
CA THR A 64 20.34 23.25 -30.38
C THR A 64 21.18 22.32 -29.52
N LEU A 65 20.55 21.59 -28.59
CA LEU A 65 21.19 20.45 -27.91
C LEU A 65 21.14 19.22 -28.84
N PRO A 66 22.26 18.49 -29.02
CA PRO A 66 22.24 17.22 -29.72
C PRO A 66 21.44 16.21 -28.90
N ALA A 67 20.59 15.44 -29.59
CA ALA A 67 19.84 14.34 -29.02
C ALA A 67 20.80 13.35 -28.34
N PHE A 68 20.87 13.39 -27.01
CA PHE A 68 21.40 12.27 -26.25
C PHE A 68 20.37 11.15 -26.36
N LEU A 69 20.68 10.16 -27.20
CA LEU A 69 20.08 8.83 -27.15
C LEU A 69 20.25 8.31 -25.73
N ALA A 70 19.17 8.32 -24.96
CA ALA A 70 19.11 7.55 -23.72
C ALA A 70 19.42 6.09 -24.06
N PRO A 71 20.30 5.39 -23.31
CA PRO A 71 20.51 3.98 -23.52
C PRO A 71 19.17 3.28 -23.36
N ALA A 72 18.76 2.52 -24.38
CA ALA A 72 17.55 1.71 -24.34
C ALA A 72 17.60 0.85 -23.08
N THR A 73 16.65 1.08 -22.16
CA THR A 73 16.39 0.13 -21.08
C THR A 73 16.17 -1.23 -21.74
N PRO A 74 16.85 -2.31 -21.28
CA PRO A 74 16.62 -3.62 -21.86
C PRO A 74 15.13 -3.94 -21.77
N VAL A 75 14.48 -4.03 -22.94
CA VAL A 75 13.07 -4.40 -23.04
C VAL A 75 12.96 -5.81 -22.48
N LYS A 76 12.22 -5.96 -21.38
CA LYS A 76 11.90 -7.26 -20.81
C LYS A 76 11.26 -8.12 -21.90
N ALA A 77 11.85 -9.26 -22.23
CA ALA A 77 11.39 -10.06 -23.38
C ALA A 77 9.98 -10.60 -23.11
N ALA A 78 9.00 -10.25 -23.94
CA ALA A 78 7.68 -10.89 -23.88
C ALA A 78 7.82 -12.33 -24.37
N THR A 79 7.54 -13.29 -23.49
CA THR A 79 7.26 -14.66 -23.88
C THR A 79 5.75 -14.79 -23.96
N GLU A 80 5.20 -15.04 -25.16
CA GLU A 80 3.83 -15.56 -25.23
C GLU A 80 3.80 -16.87 -24.45
N ALA A 81 2.86 -16.98 -23.52
CA ALA A 81 2.64 -18.22 -22.77
C ALA A 81 2.43 -19.36 -23.77
N ALA A 82 3.33 -20.35 -23.76
CA ALA A 82 3.15 -21.56 -24.57
C ALA A 82 1.78 -22.18 -24.25
N ALA A 83 1.12 -22.77 -25.26
CA ALA A 83 -0.16 -23.44 -25.03
C ALA A 83 -0.03 -24.50 -23.92
N GLY A 84 -0.77 -24.32 -22.82
CA GLY A 84 -0.70 -25.18 -21.64
C GLY A 84 0.19 -24.67 -20.49
N ALA A 85 0.86 -23.53 -20.63
CA ALA A 85 1.59 -22.90 -19.54
C ALA A 85 0.62 -22.43 -18.44
N GLU A 86 0.97 -22.71 -17.19
CA GLU A 86 0.15 -22.34 -16.04
C GLU A 86 0.12 -20.82 -15.86
N THR A 87 -1.08 -20.25 -15.98
CA THR A 87 -1.30 -18.80 -15.87
C THR A 87 -1.73 -18.41 -14.47
N ILE A 88 -1.18 -17.31 -13.97
CA ILE A 88 -1.64 -16.66 -12.74
C ILE A 88 -2.41 -15.38 -13.08
N ARG A 89 -3.31 -15.01 -12.17
CA ARG A 89 -4.20 -13.84 -12.28
C ARG A 89 -3.95 -12.96 -11.08
N VAL A 90 -3.44 -11.75 -11.28
CA VAL A 90 -3.09 -10.82 -10.20
C VAL A 90 -4.03 -9.62 -10.23
N ALA A 91 -4.74 -9.36 -9.14
CA ALA A 91 -5.57 -8.17 -9.02
C ALA A 91 -4.70 -6.93 -8.72
N LEU A 92 -4.71 -5.95 -9.64
CA LEU A 92 -3.87 -4.75 -9.55
C LEU A 92 -4.53 -3.57 -8.82
N MET A 93 -5.84 -3.60 -8.59
CA MET A 93 -6.60 -2.45 -8.05
C MET A 93 -7.57 -2.89 -6.95
N LEU A 94 -7.02 -3.50 -5.90
CA LEU A 94 -7.76 -3.79 -4.66
C LEU A 94 -7.67 -2.62 -3.67
N GLU A 95 -8.74 -2.40 -2.90
CA GLU A 95 -8.71 -1.58 -1.68
C GLU A 95 -9.29 -2.39 -0.51
N ALA A 96 -8.58 -2.37 0.62
CA ALA A 96 -8.98 -3.03 1.87
C ALA A 96 -9.36 -4.52 1.71
N GLY A 97 -8.62 -5.27 0.89
CA GLY A 97 -8.84 -6.71 0.66
C GLY A 97 -10.12 -7.06 -0.10
N LYS A 98 -10.82 -6.07 -0.66
CA LYS A 98 -11.95 -6.23 -1.56
C LYS A 98 -11.59 -5.62 -2.92
N LEU A 99 -12.23 -6.11 -3.99
CA LEU A 99 -12.21 -5.44 -5.30
C LEU A 99 -12.97 -4.13 -5.20
N LYS A 100 -12.27 -3.12 -4.72
CA LYS A 100 -12.68 -1.73 -4.63
C LYS A 100 -11.59 -0.98 -5.37
N SER A 101 -11.75 -0.79 -6.67
CA SER A 101 -10.97 0.23 -7.38
C SER A 101 -11.66 1.57 -7.15
N ALA A 102 -11.00 2.56 -6.54
CA ALA A 102 -11.44 3.95 -6.62
C ALA A 102 -11.38 4.51 -8.05
N ALA A 103 -10.61 3.88 -8.95
CA ALA A 103 -10.55 4.28 -10.34
C ALA A 103 -11.78 3.76 -11.10
N ALA A 104 -12.44 4.67 -11.81
CA ALA A 104 -13.57 4.36 -12.69
C ALA A 104 -13.16 4.15 -14.16
N SER A 105 -11.91 4.47 -14.47
CA SER A 105 -11.26 4.18 -15.75
C SER A 105 -9.84 3.70 -15.49
N VAL A 106 -9.28 2.94 -16.42
CA VAL A 106 -7.87 2.56 -16.41
C VAL A 106 -7.21 2.92 -17.74
N THR A 107 -5.95 3.33 -17.67
CA THR A 107 -5.12 3.68 -18.83
C THR A 107 -3.94 2.72 -18.90
N ILE A 108 -3.96 1.87 -19.94
CA ILE A 108 -2.89 0.93 -20.27
C ILE A 108 -2.07 1.52 -21.40
N SER A 109 -0.74 1.46 -21.29
CA SER A 109 0.15 1.89 -22.37
C SER A 109 1.31 0.92 -22.60
N SER A 110 1.86 0.89 -23.81
CA SER A 110 3.09 0.13 -24.11
C SER A 110 3.91 0.86 -25.18
N PRO A 111 5.23 1.03 -24.99
CA PRO A 111 6.10 1.67 -25.99
C PRO A 111 6.11 0.98 -27.35
N GLU A 112 5.91 -0.35 -27.37
CA GLU A 112 5.93 -1.19 -28.57
C GLU A 112 4.53 -1.36 -29.20
N GLY A 113 3.53 -0.67 -28.63
CA GLY A 113 2.15 -0.70 -29.08
C GLY A 113 1.30 -1.79 -28.44
N LEU A 114 -0.01 -1.66 -28.61
CA LEU A 114 -1.02 -2.52 -27.97
C LEU A 114 -1.94 -3.21 -29.00
N THR A 115 -2.49 -4.35 -28.60
CA THR A 115 -3.69 -4.95 -29.19
C THR A 115 -4.76 -5.07 -28.12
N ALA A 116 -6.03 -5.08 -28.53
CA ALA A 116 -7.15 -5.26 -27.61
C ALA A 116 -8.19 -6.21 -28.18
N ALA A 117 -8.88 -6.94 -27.31
CA ALA A 117 -9.96 -7.84 -27.68
C ALA A 117 -11.07 -7.85 -26.61
N LEU A 118 -12.31 -7.97 -27.05
CA LEU A 118 -13.46 -8.17 -26.17
C LEU A 118 -13.71 -9.67 -26.01
N ARG A 119 -13.73 -10.14 -24.77
CA ARG A 119 -13.96 -11.53 -24.41
C ARG A 119 -15.28 -11.70 -23.67
N SER A 120 -16.08 -12.67 -24.10
CA SER A 120 -17.33 -13.08 -23.45
C SER A 120 -17.45 -14.61 -23.45
N ALA A 121 -18.55 -15.13 -22.90
CA ALA A 121 -18.84 -16.57 -22.94
C ALA A 121 -18.97 -17.13 -24.38
N ALA A 122 -19.31 -16.27 -25.35
CA ALA A 122 -19.44 -16.65 -26.75
C ALA A 122 -18.08 -16.71 -27.49
N GLY A 123 -17.00 -16.23 -26.89
CA GLY A 123 -15.66 -16.22 -27.45
C GLY A 123 -14.95 -14.89 -27.30
N THR A 124 -13.79 -14.78 -27.95
CA THR A 124 -12.94 -13.59 -27.97
C THR A 124 -12.98 -12.92 -29.34
N VAL A 125 -13.14 -11.60 -29.35
CA VAL A 125 -13.32 -10.78 -30.53
C VAL A 125 -12.23 -9.69 -30.55
N PRO A 126 -11.28 -9.72 -31.49
CA PRO A 126 -10.26 -8.68 -31.57
C PRO A 126 -10.87 -7.33 -32.00
N LEU A 127 -10.43 -6.26 -31.35
CA LEU A 127 -10.74 -4.90 -31.76
C LEU A 127 -9.83 -4.47 -32.93
N PRO A 128 -10.31 -3.63 -33.86
CA PRO A 128 -9.49 -3.12 -34.96
C PRO A 128 -8.27 -2.33 -34.46
N ALA A 129 -7.09 -2.60 -35.03
CA ALA A 129 -5.83 -2.00 -34.58
C ALA A 129 -5.74 -0.49 -34.82
N ASP A 130 -6.40 0.02 -35.86
CA ASP A 130 -6.52 1.43 -36.21
C ASP A 130 -7.50 2.20 -35.31
N ALA A 131 -8.36 1.51 -34.57
CA ALA A 131 -9.27 2.10 -33.60
C ALA A 131 -8.62 2.41 -32.24
N LEU A 132 -7.47 1.78 -31.97
CA LEU A 132 -6.70 2.00 -30.76
C LEU A 132 -5.67 3.09 -31.03
N SER A 133 -5.40 3.96 -30.05
CA SER A 133 -4.19 4.77 -30.14
C SER A 133 -3.00 3.81 -30.13
N ALA A 134 -1.99 4.05 -30.98
CA ALA A 134 -0.95 3.06 -31.28
C ALA A 134 -0.33 2.41 -30.03
N ASN A 135 -0.22 3.20 -28.95
CA ASN A 135 0.49 2.84 -27.74
C ASN A 135 -0.35 2.93 -26.45
N THR A 136 -1.61 3.39 -26.50
CA THR A 136 -2.41 3.62 -25.29
C THR A 136 -3.86 3.19 -25.47
N VAL A 137 -4.41 2.52 -24.47
CA VAL A 137 -5.83 2.19 -24.34
C VAL A 137 -6.33 2.74 -23.02
N ARG A 138 -7.31 3.64 -23.07
CA ARG A 138 -8.06 4.06 -21.90
C ARG A 138 -9.44 3.44 -21.94
N ALA A 139 -9.89 2.84 -20.86
CA ALA A 139 -11.15 2.10 -20.82
C ALA A 139 -11.96 2.38 -19.55
N ALA A 140 -13.28 2.36 -19.71
CA ALA A 140 -14.26 2.40 -18.63
C ALA A 140 -15.51 1.61 -19.05
N GLY A 141 -16.39 1.34 -18.11
CA GLY A 141 -17.65 0.64 -18.33
C GLY A 141 -18.68 1.55 -18.99
N ASP A 142 -19.56 1.01 -19.82
CA ASP A 142 -20.74 1.72 -20.29
C ASP A 142 -21.86 1.58 -19.23
N GLN A 143 -22.10 2.66 -18.48
CA GLN A 143 -23.02 2.71 -17.33
C GLN A 143 -23.94 3.93 -17.42
N PHE A 144 -24.90 4.03 -16.49
CA PHE A 144 -25.67 5.26 -16.36
C PHE A 144 -24.79 6.37 -15.78
N ARG A 145 -24.85 7.55 -16.39
CA ARG A 145 -24.05 8.72 -16.01
C ARG A 145 -24.87 10.01 -16.06
N LEU A 146 -24.32 11.09 -15.54
CA LEU A 146 -24.96 12.40 -15.53
C LEU A 146 -24.24 13.33 -16.49
N LYS A 147 -24.91 13.77 -17.56
CA LYS A 147 -24.43 14.87 -18.39
C LYS A 147 -24.82 16.19 -17.75
N LEU A 148 -23.85 16.83 -17.12
CA LEU A 148 -24.04 18.02 -16.29
C LEU A 148 -23.90 19.32 -17.08
N LEU A 149 -23.05 19.32 -18.11
CA LEU A 149 -22.80 20.47 -18.97
C LEU A 149 -22.42 20.02 -20.37
N GLU A 150 -22.83 20.79 -21.37
CA GLU A 150 -22.24 20.77 -22.71
C GLU A 150 -21.93 22.21 -23.12
N THR A 151 -20.69 22.49 -23.54
CA THR A 151 -20.24 23.83 -23.89
C THR A 151 -19.10 23.80 -24.91
N ALA A 152 -18.92 24.87 -25.68
CA ALA A 152 -17.73 25.03 -26.53
C ALA A 152 -16.52 25.60 -25.76
N ASP A 153 -16.72 26.04 -24.51
CA ASP A 153 -15.70 26.65 -23.66
C ASP A 153 -15.04 25.59 -22.75
N PHE A 154 -13.78 25.27 -23.07
CA PHE A 154 -12.99 24.30 -22.30
C PHE A 154 -12.81 24.74 -20.84
N THR A 155 -12.58 26.02 -20.57
CA THR A 155 -12.34 26.53 -19.22
C THR A 155 -13.58 26.39 -18.35
N GLN A 156 -14.77 26.66 -18.90
CA GLN A 156 -16.03 26.42 -18.19
C GLN A 156 -16.22 24.94 -17.87
N ALA A 157 -15.99 24.07 -18.86
CA ALA A 157 -16.14 22.64 -18.67
C ALA A 157 -15.15 22.08 -17.63
N LYS A 158 -13.89 22.51 -17.68
CA LYS A 158 -12.85 22.13 -16.71
C LYS A 158 -13.16 22.63 -15.31
N THR A 159 -13.64 23.87 -15.18
CA THR A 159 -14.04 24.43 -13.87
C THR A 159 -15.18 23.61 -13.25
N LEU A 160 -16.21 23.26 -14.02
CA LEU A 160 -17.29 22.44 -13.50
C LEU A 160 -16.82 21.01 -13.18
N GLN A 161 -15.95 20.42 -14.00
CA GLN A 161 -15.34 19.11 -13.72
C GLN A 161 -14.69 19.11 -12.32
N ASP A 162 -13.85 20.11 -12.04
CA ASP A 162 -13.12 20.21 -10.78
C ASP A 162 -14.05 20.49 -9.58
N GLN A 163 -15.14 21.25 -9.78
CA GLN A 163 -16.16 21.50 -8.75
C GLN A 163 -17.00 20.26 -8.43
N VAL A 164 -17.39 19.48 -9.44
CA VAL A 164 -18.22 18.27 -9.26
C VAL A 164 -17.42 17.14 -8.63
N ALA A 165 -16.11 17.09 -8.87
CA ALA A 165 -15.20 16.06 -8.40
C ALA A 165 -15.22 15.84 -6.87
N SER A 166 -15.59 16.83 -6.06
CA SER A 166 -15.74 16.65 -4.61
C SER A 166 -17.05 16.00 -4.19
N ALA A 167 -18.08 16.02 -5.05
CA ALA A 167 -19.41 15.52 -4.77
C ALA A 167 -19.68 14.16 -5.42
N VAL A 168 -19.22 13.98 -6.66
CA VAL A 168 -19.44 12.76 -7.45
C VAL A 168 -18.17 12.40 -8.20
N GLN A 169 -17.82 11.12 -8.17
CA GLN A 169 -16.74 10.53 -8.94
C GLN A 169 -17.23 9.26 -9.65
N PRO A 170 -16.70 8.93 -10.85
CA PRO A 170 -15.75 9.72 -11.63
C PRO A 170 -16.37 10.99 -12.24
N VAL A 171 -15.53 11.89 -12.75
CA VAL A 171 -15.96 12.96 -13.66
C VAL A 171 -15.11 12.92 -14.92
N PHE A 172 -15.76 12.65 -16.05
CA PHE A 172 -15.17 12.67 -17.38
C PHE A 172 -15.42 14.02 -18.06
N LEU A 173 -14.41 14.54 -18.75
CA LEU A 173 -14.56 15.64 -19.69
C LEU A 173 -14.48 15.07 -21.10
N LEU A 174 -15.63 14.70 -21.66
CA LEU A 174 -15.69 14.13 -23.01
C LEU A 174 -15.69 15.26 -24.04
N THR A 175 -15.09 15.02 -25.20
CA THR A 175 -15.08 16.01 -26.29
C THR A 175 -15.53 15.40 -27.61
N GLU A 176 -16.11 16.23 -28.46
CA GLU A 176 -16.34 15.92 -29.86
C GLU A 176 -16.29 17.18 -30.70
N THR A 177 -16.06 17.05 -32.01
CA THR A 177 -16.15 18.19 -32.93
C THR A 177 -17.57 18.28 -33.51
N ARG A 178 -18.20 19.45 -33.36
CA ARG A 178 -19.50 19.79 -33.94
C ARG A 178 -19.34 21.05 -34.81
N ASN A 179 -19.69 20.95 -36.08
CA ASN A 179 -19.59 22.02 -37.09
C ASN A 179 -18.20 22.68 -37.10
N GLY A 180 -17.14 21.88 -37.00
CA GLY A 180 -15.75 22.34 -36.97
C GLY A 180 -15.30 23.01 -35.67
N LYS A 181 -16.14 23.02 -34.62
CA LYS A 181 -15.81 23.56 -33.29
C LYS A 181 -15.82 22.45 -32.25
N PRO A 182 -14.99 22.54 -31.19
CA PRO A 182 -15.07 21.59 -30.09
C PRO A 182 -16.38 21.77 -29.32
N SER A 183 -16.94 20.66 -28.86
CA SER A 183 -17.98 20.57 -27.83
C SER A 183 -17.42 19.72 -26.70
N TYR A 184 -17.47 20.26 -25.48
CA TYR A 184 -16.99 19.65 -24.26
C TYR A 184 -18.19 19.28 -23.38
N GLN A 185 -18.23 18.05 -22.91
CA GLN A 185 -19.29 17.50 -22.07
C GLN A 185 -18.71 17.09 -20.72
N VAL A 186 -19.27 17.65 -19.64
CA VAL A 186 -18.96 17.20 -18.28
C VAL A 186 -19.91 16.08 -17.92
N VAL A 187 -19.39 14.86 -17.82
CA VAL A 187 -20.15 13.63 -17.56
C VAL A 187 -19.69 13.01 -16.25
N ALA A 188 -20.59 12.85 -15.28
CA ALA A 188 -20.23 12.45 -13.91
C ALA A 188 -20.97 11.21 -13.42
N GLY A 189 -20.28 10.47 -12.55
CA GLY A 189 -20.76 9.29 -11.84
C GLY A 189 -20.85 8.05 -12.72
N ASP A 190 -20.90 6.91 -12.03
CA ASP A 190 -21.00 5.56 -12.60
C ASP A 190 -22.08 4.83 -11.81
N TYR A 191 -23.28 4.74 -12.38
CA TYR A 191 -24.47 4.21 -11.71
C TYR A 191 -24.96 2.94 -12.40
N ALA A 192 -25.26 1.92 -11.59
CA ALA A 192 -25.78 0.65 -12.09
C ALA A 192 -27.21 0.75 -12.64
N THR A 193 -28.00 1.75 -12.20
CA THR A 193 -29.41 1.89 -12.59
C THR A 193 -29.78 3.35 -12.89
N LYS A 194 -30.78 3.53 -13.77
CA LYS A 194 -31.41 4.83 -14.06
C LYS A 194 -31.88 5.55 -12.78
N ALA A 195 -32.48 4.82 -11.85
CA ALA A 195 -33.00 5.38 -10.61
C ALA A 195 -31.89 5.93 -9.71
N ALA A 196 -30.79 5.19 -9.54
CA ALA A 196 -29.64 5.65 -8.75
C ALA A 196 -29.02 6.93 -9.36
N ALA A 197 -28.87 6.97 -10.69
CA ALA A 197 -28.40 8.16 -11.38
C ALA A 197 -29.35 9.35 -11.18
N ALA A 198 -30.66 9.14 -11.32
CA ALA A 198 -31.66 10.19 -11.11
C ALA A 198 -31.63 10.77 -9.69
N SER A 199 -31.51 9.91 -8.67
CA SER A 199 -31.36 10.34 -7.27
C SER A 199 -30.07 11.15 -7.05
N ALA A 200 -28.95 10.71 -7.63
CA ALA A 200 -27.69 11.45 -7.52
C ALA A 200 -27.76 12.81 -8.21
N LEU A 201 -28.42 12.90 -9.38
CA LEU A 201 -28.63 14.16 -10.06
C LEU A 201 -29.52 15.12 -9.25
N ALA A 202 -30.55 14.60 -8.59
CA ALA A 202 -31.39 15.40 -7.70
C ALA A 202 -30.59 15.98 -6.53
N ALA A 203 -29.67 15.20 -5.95
CA ALA A 203 -28.78 15.66 -4.89
C ALA A 203 -27.81 16.75 -5.37
N LEU A 204 -27.22 16.60 -6.56
CA LEU A 204 -26.32 17.60 -7.14
C LEU A 204 -27.04 18.94 -7.39
N LYS A 205 -28.31 18.93 -7.81
CA LYS A 205 -29.11 20.15 -8.01
C LYS A 205 -29.32 20.98 -6.75
N LEU A 206 -29.16 20.38 -5.57
CA LEU A 206 -29.26 21.08 -4.29
C LEU A 206 -27.95 21.78 -3.88
N GLN A 207 -26.86 21.58 -4.62
CA GLN A 207 -25.57 22.19 -4.29
C GLN A 207 -25.44 23.59 -4.93
N PRO A 208 -25.48 24.67 -4.14
CA PRO A 208 -25.40 26.04 -4.67
C PRO A 208 -24.04 26.35 -5.32
N ALA A 209 -23.00 25.57 -5.02
CA ALA A 209 -21.66 25.72 -5.59
C ALA A 209 -21.56 25.31 -7.06
N LEU A 210 -22.53 24.56 -7.60
CA LEU A 210 -22.51 24.03 -8.97
C LEU A 210 -23.26 24.93 -9.97
N ALA A 211 -23.03 26.24 -9.92
CA ALA A 211 -23.73 27.23 -10.74
C ALA A 211 -23.45 27.12 -12.26
N LEU A 212 -22.35 26.47 -12.65
CA LEU A 212 -21.99 26.20 -14.04
C LEU A 212 -22.72 25.00 -14.65
N MET A 213 -23.49 24.26 -13.84
CA MET A 213 -24.27 23.14 -14.33
C MET A 213 -25.38 23.63 -15.27
N SER A 214 -25.66 22.85 -16.32
CA SER A 214 -26.74 23.13 -17.27
C SER A 214 -28.08 23.35 -16.56
N SER A 215 -28.94 24.19 -17.14
CA SER A 215 -30.33 24.36 -16.69
C SER A 215 -31.17 23.10 -16.87
N SER A 216 -30.73 22.17 -17.73
CA SER A 216 -31.37 20.88 -17.97
C SER A 216 -30.31 19.77 -18.05
N PRO A 217 -29.72 19.36 -16.90
CA PRO A 217 -28.78 18.26 -16.87
C PRO A 217 -29.52 16.93 -17.06
N GLN A 218 -28.87 15.97 -17.72
CA GLN A 218 -29.52 14.74 -18.20
C GLN A 218 -28.90 13.50 -17.56
N VAL A 219 -29.73 12.50 -17.30
CA VAL A 219 -29.25 11.13 -17.07
C VAL A 219 -29.02 10.49 -18.43
N GLN A 220 -27.84 9.96 -18.63
CA GLN A 220 -27.46 9.14 -19.78
C GLN A 220 -27.41 7.67 -19.38
N GLY A 221 -27.69 6.78 -20.32
CA GLY A 221 -27.59 5.33 -20.17
C GLY A 221 -27.03 4.67 -21.43
N PRO A 222 -26.97 3.34 -21.47
CA PRO A 222 -26.34 2.58 -22.57
C PRO A 222 -27.26 2.32 -23.78
N PHE A 223 -28.47 2.90 -23.85
CA PHE A 223 -29.40 2.63 -24.97
C PHE A 223 -29.07 3.51 -26.18
N ARG A 224 -28.91 2.88 -27.35
CA ARG A 224 -28.39 3.52 -28.57
C ARG A 224 -29.11 3.04 -29.82
N LEU A 225 -29.18 3.91 -30.83
CA LEU A 225 -29.59 3.56 -32.18
C LEU A 225 -28.35 3.36 -33.07
N VAL A 226 -28.40 2.39 -33.97
CA VAL A 226 -27.39 2.20 -35.02
C VAL A 226 -27.86 2.92 -36.28
N ALA A 227 -27.05 3.87 -36.78
CA ALA A 227 -27.32 4.65 -37.99
C ALA A 227 -26.58 4.17 -39.24
N GLY A 228 -25.68 3.20 -39.08
CA GLY A 228 -24.95 2.57 -40.18
C GLY A 228 -23.75 1.77 -39.68
N SER A 229 -23.27 0.86 -40.53
CA SER A 229 -22.07 0.04 -40.30
C SER A 229 -21.07 0.29 -41.42
N TYR A 230 -19.78 0.41 -41.08
CA TYR A 230 -18.72 0.86 -41.98
C TYR A 230 -17.49 -0.03 -41.89
N ALA A 231 -16.71 -0.08 -42.96
CA ALA A 231 -15.53 -0.94 -43.05
C ALA A 231 -14.29 -0.32 -42.37
N SER A 232 -14.28 1.00 -42.16
CA SER A 232 -13.15 1.73 -41.56
C SER A 232 -13.60 2.80 -40.57
N GLN A 233 -12.70 3.15 -39.63
CA GLN A 233 -12.90 4.23 -38.66
C GLN A 233 -13.18 5.57 -39.35
N ALA A 234 -12.45 5.89 -40.43
CA ALA A 234 -12.57 7.16 -41.14
C ALA A 234 -13.96 7.35 -41.80
N GLU A 235 -14.51 6.27 -42.39
CA GLU A 235 -15.87 6.29 -42.95
C GLU A 235 -16.93 6.46 -41.85
N ALA A 236 -16.77 5.72 -40.75
CA ALA A 236 -17.66 5.83 -39.60
C ALA A 236 -17.63 7.24 -38.99
N ASP A 237 -16.45 7.84 -38.82
CA ASP A 237 -16.31 9.19 -38.29
C ASP A 237 -16.93 10.26 -39.20
N LYS A 238 -16.77 10.11 -40.52
CA LYS A 238 -17.43 11.02 -41.49
C LYS A 238 -18.95 10.93 -41.38
N ALA A 239 -19.50 9.72 -41.29
CA ALA A 239 -20.93 9.52 -41.12
C ALA A 239 -21.43 10.02 -39.75
N ARG A 240 -20.70 9.72 -38.68
CA ARG A 240 -20.95 10.19 -37.31
C ARG A 240 -21.04 11.72 -37.25
N ALA A 241 -20.09 12.41 -37.89
CA ALA A 241 -20.05 13.88 -37.93
C ALA A 241 -21.33 14.49 -38.52
N ALA A 242 -21.98 13.84 -39.49
CA ALA A 242 -23.24 14.32 -40.07
C ALA A 242 -24.39 14.37 -39.05
N PHE A 243 -24.39 13.48 -38.06
CA PHE A 243 -25.35 13.48 -36.95
C PHE A 243 -24.93 14.41 -35.81
N ALA A 244 -23.64 14.39 -35.43
CA ALA A 244 -23.11 15.26 -34.39
C ALA A 244 -23.31 16.76 -34.73
N ASN A 245 -23.13 17.12 -36.00
CA ASN A 245 -23.37 18.48 -36.51
C ASN A 245 -24.84 18.94 -36.41
N LYS A 246 -25.77 17.99 -36.29
CA LYS A 246 -27.21 18.23 -36.04
C LYS A 246 -27.56 18.21 -34.55
N GLY A 247 -26.57 18.09 -33.67
CA GLY A 247 -26.73 18.14 -32.20
C GLY A 247 -27.05 16.80 -31.55
N PHE A 248 -27.06 15.70 -32.30
CA PHE A 248 -27.26 14.37 -31.72
C PHE A 248 -26.02 13.92 -30.95
N GLU A 249 -26.24 13.21 -29.84
CA GLU A 249 -25.17 12.50 -29.15
C GLU A 249 -24.70 11.33 -30.03
N THR A 250 -23.38 11.18 -30.21
CA THR A 250 -22.83 10.18 -31.13
C THR A 250 -21.61 9.46 -30.57
N ALA A 251 -21.40 8.22 -31.02
CA ALA A 251 -20.16 7.48 -30.83
C ALA A 251 -19.90 6.56 -32.03
N VAL A 252 -18.63 6.21 -32.26
CA VAL A 252 -18.30 5.06 -33.10
C VAL A 252 -18.17 3.86 -32.19
N ALA A 253 -18.97 2.83 -32.40
CA ALA A 253 -18.87 1.58 -31.66
C ALA A 253 -18.08 0.55 -32.47
N LEU A 254 -17.09 -0.05 -31.82
CA LEU A 254 -16.36 -1.20 -32.33
C LEU A 254 -17.15 -2.46 -31.98
N THR A 255 -17.55 -3.21 -33.00
CA THR A 255 -18.35 -4.42 -32.84
C THR A 255 -17.62 -5.65 -33.39
N ALA A 256 -18.16 -6.84 -33.10
CA ALA A 256 -17.53 -8.08 -33.50
C ALA A 256 -17.49 -8.28 -35.02
N LYS A 257 -16.28 -8.43 -35.55
CA LYS A 257 -16.05 -8.77 -36.95
C LYS A 257 -16.29 -10.27 -37.19
N THR A 258 -17.41 -10.64 -37.79
CA THR A 258 -17.62 -12.00 -38.32
C THR A 258 -17.23 -12.05 -39.79
N GLY A 259 -16.09 -12.69 -40.10
CA GLY A 259 -15.58 -12.78 -41.48
C GLY A 259 -15.15 -11.43 -42.05
N ALA A 260 -15.70 -11.05 -43.22
CA ALA A 260 -15.38 -9.79 -43.90
C ALA A 260 -16.24 -8.58 -43.44
N ALA A 261 -17.06 -8.72 -42.39
CA ALA A 261 -18.03 -7.72 -41.98
C ALA A 261 -17.43 -6.41 -41.43
N ALA A 262 -18.22 -5.33 -41.52
CA ALA A 262 -17.97 -4.03 -40.93
C ALA A 262 -17.74 -4.14 -39.41
N ALA A 263 -16.70 -3.49 -38.89
CA ALA A 263 -16.34 -3.50 -37.46
C ALA A 263 -16.67 -2.18 -36.75
N TYR A 264 -17.23 -1.20 -37.47
CA TYR A 264 -17.53 0.13 -36.95
C TYR A 264 -19.00 0.45 -37.18
N GLU A 265 -19.71 0.76 -36.11
CA GLU A 265 -21.09 1.22 -36.16
C GLU A 265 -21.18 2.67 -35.69
N VAL A 266 -21.97 3.48 -36.38
CA VAL A 266 -22.30 4.83 -35.90
C VAL A 266 -23.50 4.72 -34.98
N TRP A 267 -23.24 4.96 -33.69
CA TRP A 267 -24.26 4.93 -32.65
C TRP A 267 -24.76 6.34 -32.33
N LEU A 268 -26.07 6.46 -32.18
CA LEU A 268 -26.76 7.70 -31.81
C LEU A 268 -27.44 7.54 -30.45
N GLY A 269 -27.40 8.59 -29.65
CA GLY A 269 -28.15 8.70 -28.41
C GLY A 269 -27.33 8.54 -27.15
N ALA A 270 -27.96 8.95 -26.06
CA ALA A 270 -27.66 8.88 -24.63
C ALA A 270 -28.56 7.97 -23.80
N GLU A 271 -29.48 7.22 -24.40
CA GLU A 271 -30.80 7.04 -23.79
C GLU A 271 -30.82 6.11 -22.57
N THR A 272 -31.79 6.34 -21.67
CA THR A 272 -31.91 5.61 -20.41
C THR A 272 -32.74 4.33 -20.49
N ASP A 273 -33.56 4.21 -21.53
CA ASP A 273 -34.52 3.12 -21.74
C ASP A 273 -35.06 3.14 -23.18
N ASN A 274 -35.88 2.12 -23.50
CA ASN A 274 -36.48 1.96 -24.82
C ASN A 274 -37.49 3.06 -25.19
N GLU A 275 -38.13 3.72 -24.21
CA GLU A 275 -39.10 4.79 -24.47
C GLU A 275 -38.38 6.05 -24.94
N ALA A 276 -37.34 6.46 -24.21
CA ALA A 276 -36.45 7.54 -24.61
C ALA A 276 -35.78 7.24 -25.96
N LEU A 277 -35.39 5.98 -26.21
CA LEU A 277 -34.84 5.54 -27.48
C LEU A 277 -35.83 5.66 -28.66
N ALA A 278 -37.11 5.34 -28.43
CA ALA A 278 -38.15 5.53 -29.43
C ALA A 278 -38.37 7.01 -29.76
N ALA A 279 -38.35 7.89 -28.75
CA ALA A 279 -38.42 9.33 -28.93
C ALA A 279 -37.23 9.87 -29.75
N LEU A 280 -36.01 9.41 -29.43
CA LEU A 280 -34.81 9.73 -30.21
C LEU A 280 -34.97 9.30 -31.67
N LYS A 281 -35.46 8.09 -31.93
CA LYS A 281 -35.65 7.56 -33.30
C LYS A 281 -36.54 8.49 -34.13
N LEU A 282 -37.65 8.97 -33.56
CA LEU A 282 -38.54 9.93 -34.22
C LEU A 282 -37.83 11.26 -34.51
N ASN A 283 -37.04 11.78 -33.56
CA ASN A 283 -36.31 13.04 -33.75
C ASN A 283 -35.23 12.92 -34.83
N VAL A 284 -34.52 11.80 -34.90
CA VAL A 284 -33.54 11.54 -35.96
C VAL A 284 -34.22 11.46 -37.33
N LEU A 285 -35.33 10.71 -37.46
CA LEU A 285 -36.06 10.60 -38.74
C LEU A 285 -36.66 11.93 -39.21
N LYS A 286 -37.04 12.82 -38.29
CA LYS A 286 -37.47 14.19 -38.65
C LYS A 286 -36.32 15.01 -39.24
N SER A 287 -35.10 14.86 -38.71
CA SER A 287 -33.91 15.59 -39.16
C SER A 287 -33.27 14.97 -40.41
N GLN A 288 -33.35 13.64 -40.54
CA GLN A 288 -32.81 12.85 -41.65
C GLN A 288 -33.80 11.74 -42.06
N PRO A 289 -34.77 12.03 -42.95
CA PRO A 289 -35.82 11.06 -43.29
C PRO A 289 -35.36 9.77 -43.98
N ALA A 290 -34.18 9.81 -44.62
CA ALA A 290 -33.65 8.70 -45.40
C ALA A 290 -32.73 7.74 -44.61
N VAL A 291 -32.43 8.04 -43.34
CA VAL A 291 -31.55 7.20 -42.53
C VAL A 291 -32.27 5.93 -42.08
N GLN A 292 -31.59 4.79 -42.19
CA GLN A 292 -32.06 3.54 -41.61
C GLN A 292 -31.54 3.42 -40.17
N LEU A 293 -32.46 3.19 -39.22
CA LEU A 293 -32.13 3.11 -37.80
C LEU A 293 -32.52 1.75 -37.23
N ALA A 294 -31.54 1.07 -36.65
CA ALA A 294 -31.74 -0.12 -35.82
C ALA A 294 -31.48 0.19 -34.34
N THR A 295 -31.91 -0.68 -33.44
CA THR A 295 -31.51 -0.61 -32.02
C THR A 295 -30.18 -1.34 -31.86
N ALA A 296 -29.24 -0.74 -31.12
CA ALA A 296 -27.97 -1.40 -30.81
C ALA A 296 -28.21 -2.59 -29.88
N ASP A 297 -27.62 -3.74 -30.23
CA ASP A 297 -27.67 -4.95 -29.41
C ASP A 297 -26.56 -4.91 -28.35
N THR A 298 -26.83 -4.22 -27.25
CA THR A 298 -25.87 -4.04 -26.15
C THR A 298 -25.66 -5.28 -25.30
N SER A 299 -26.34 -6.40 -25.62
CA SER A 299 -26.06 -7.71 -25.03
C SER A 299 -24.83 -8.39 -25.64
N LYS A 300 -24.42 -7.94 -26.84
CA LYS A 300 -23.21 -8.42 -27.51
C LYS A 300 -21.99 -7.59 -27.09
N PRO A 301 -20.77 -8.16 -27.19
CA PRO A 301 -19.55 -7.39 -26.96
C PRO A 301 -19.42 -6.21 -27.94
N TYR A 302 -19.21 -5.01 -27.39
CA TYR A 302 -18.87 -3.81 -28.13
C TYR A 302 -17.90 -2.93 -27.33
N ALA A 303 -17.26 -1.98 -28.01
CA ALA A 303 -16.54 -0.88 -27.37
C ALA A 303 -16.92 0.45 -28.05
N ALA A 304 -17.70 1.29 -27.37
CA ALA A 304 -18.04 2.62 -27.84
C ALA A 304 -16.87 3.58 -27.61
N VAL A 305 -16.33 4.15 -28.68
CA VAL A 305 -15.20 5.07 -28.63
C VAL A 305 -15.69 6.49 -28.36
N ARG A 306 -15.16 7.09 -27.31
CA ARG A 306 -15.32 8.50 -26.95
C ARG A 306 -13.96 9.17 -26.93
N GLN A 307 -13.93 10.48 -27.16
CA GLN A 307 -12.72 11.27 -26.95
C GLN A 307 -12.79 11.90 -25.57
N ASP A 308 -11.70 11.79 -24.82
CA ASP A 308 -11.62 12.18 -23.42
C ASP A 308 -10.50 13.20 -23.20
N ALA A 309 -10.88 14.36 -22.68
CA ALA A 309 -10.04 15.50 -22.35
C ALA A 309 -9.94 15.73 -20.83
N THR A 310 -10.28 14.75 -20.00
CA THR A 310 -10.32 14.82 -18.52
C THR A 310 -8.98 15.27 -17.92
N SER A 311 -7.88 14.79 -18.49
CA SER A 311 -6.50 15.14 -18.09
C SER A 311 -5.90 16.28 -18.91
N SER A 312 -6.66 16.89 -19.82
CA SER A 312 -6.19 17.98 -20.68
C SER A 312 -6.06 19.27 -19.88
N GLU A 313 -5.01 20.06 -20.14
CA GLU A 313 -4.85 21.39 -19.54
C GLU A 313 -5.38 22.52 -20.44
N ASN A 314 -5.51 22.25 -21.74
CA ASN A 314 -5.85 23.25 -22.76
C ASN A 314 -6.92 22.75 -23.76
N GLY A 315 -7.50 21.58 -23.51
CA GLY A 315 -8.50 20.97 -24.38
C GLY A 315 -7.95 20.31 -25.65
N ALA A 316 -6.62 20.25 -25.83
CA ALA A 316 -5.98 19.65 -27.01
C ALA A 316 -5.57 18.17 -26.81
N ALA A 317 -5.29 17.75 -25.57
CA ALA A 317 -5.04 16.33 -25.27
C ALA A 317 -6.36 15.56 -25.23
N ASN A 318 -6.57 14.67 -26.20
CA ASN A 318 -7.74 13.80 -26.30
C ASN A 318 -7.27 12.34 -26.35
N ALA A 319 -7.51 11.61 -25.27
CA ALA A 319 -7.32 10.15 -25.26
C ALA A 319 -8.60 9.47 -25.78
N SER A 320 -8.45 8.43 -26.61
CA SER A 320 -9.58 7.56 -26.91
C SER A 320 -9.97 6.78 -25.65
N LEU A 321 -11.20 7.01 -25.19
CA LEU A 321 -11.85 6.26 -24.12
C LEU A 321 -12.76 5.20 -24.73
N LEU A 322 -12.50 3.93 -24.41
CA LEU A 322 -13.34 2.80 -24.77
C LEU A 322 -14.37 2.57 -23.65
N LEU A 323 -15.65 2.68 -23.99
CA LEU A 323 -16.77 2.29 -23.13
C LEU A 323 -17.26 0.90 -23.52
N PHE A 324 -17.20 -0.07 -22.61
CA PHE A 324 -17.58 -1.46 -22.87
C PHE A 324 -18.62 -1.99 -21.87
N PRO A 325 -19.43 -3.01 -22.23
CA PRO A 325 -20.42 -3.58 -21.32
C PRO A 325 -19.84 -4.00 -19.97
N VAL A 326 -20.50 -3.61 -18.89
CA VAL A 326 -20.06 -3.99 -17.52
C VAL A 326 -20.51 -5.39 -17.10
N GLN A 327 -21.31 -6.07 -17.92
CA GLN A 327 -21.79 -7.42 -17.65
C GLN A 327 -21.28 -8.37 -18.73
N ASN A 328 -20.76 -9.52 -18.29
CA ASN A 328 -20.38 -10.66 -19.15
C ASN A 328 -19.38 -10.37 -20.27
N VAL A 329 -18.72 -9.21 -20.24
CA VAL A 329 -17.70 -8.79 -21.21
C VAL A 329 -16.46 -8.31 -20.47
N LYS A 330 -15.31 -8.70 -21.01
CA LYS A 330 -13.98 -8.32 -20.54
C LYS A 330 -13.22 -7.69 -21.71
N LEU A 331 -12.42 -6.68 -21.44
CA LEU A 331 -11.51 -6.09 -22.40
C LEU A 331 -10.09 -6.56 -22.08
N ASP A 332 -9.55 -7.45 -22.91
CA ASP A 332 -8.17 -7.90 -22.83
C ASP A 332 -7.29 -6.94 -23.64
N VAL A 333 -6.25 -6.39 -23.00
CA VAL A 333 -5.26 -5.49 -23.61
C VAL A 333 -3.88 -6.14 -23.50
N THR A 334 -3.24 -6.37 -24.64
CA THR A 334 -1.97 -7.10 -24.73
C THR A 334 -0.90 -6.21 -25.37
N PRO A 335 0.30 -6.05 -24.79
CA PRO A 335 1.41 -5.40 -25.47
C PRO A 335 1.85 -6.24 -26.67
N LYS A 336 2.10 -5.59 -27.81
CA LYS A 336 2.65 -6.28 -29.00
C LYS A 336 4.01 -6.90 -28.71
N LYS A 337 4.77 -6.26 -27.82
CA LYS A 337 6.07 -6.73 -27.34
C LYS A 337 6.37 -6.14 -25.96
N GLY A 338 7.03 -6.93 -25.13
CA GLY A 338 7.51 -6.52 -23.81
C GLY A 338 6.40 -6.37 -22.79
N GLU A 339 6.23 -5.15 -22.27
CA GLU A 339 5.43 -4.86 -21.09
C GLU A 339 4.33 -3.85 -21.39
N PHE A 340 3.37 -3.76 -20.46
CA PHE A 340 2.42 -2.65 -20.41
C PHE A 340 2.56 -1.88 -19.10
N ALA A 341 2.33 -0.57 -19.14
CA ALA A 341 2.25 0.31 -17.98
C ALA A 341 0.80 0.60 -17.60
N VAL A 342 0.53 0.73 -16.30
CA VAL A 342 -0.78 1.15 -15.77
C VAL A 342 -0.65 2.53 -15.15
N ALA A 343 -1.29 3.54 -15.74
CA ALA A 343 -1.13 4.94 -15.31
C ALA A 343 -1.61 5.16 -13.86
N GLU A 344 -2.75 4.54 -13.51
CA GLU A 344 -3.38 4.62 -12.19
C GLU A 344 -2.57 3.88 -11.10
N LYS A 345 -1.52 3.14 -11.49
CA LYS A 345 -0.52 2.54 -10.60
C LYS A 345 0.83 3.23 -10.74
N PHE A 346 0.81 4.55 -10.92
CA PHE A 346 2.01 5.40 -11.05
C PHE A 346 2.92 4.99 -12.21
N ASN A 347 2.33 4.59 -13.35
CA ASN A 347 3.01 4.09 -14.55
C ASN A 347 3.89 2.85 -14.30
N ARG A 348 3.57 2.06 -13.28
CA ARG A 348 4.22 0.77 -13.04
C ARG A 348 4.02 -0.16 -14.23
N THR A 349 5.08 -0.86 -14.62
CA THR A 349 5.11 -1.77 -15.78
C THR A 349 4.94 -3.22 -15.36
N TYR A 350 4.29 -4.01 -16.21
CA TYR A 350 3.98 -5.41 -15.96
C TYR A 350 4.12 -6.23 -17.24
N ARG A 351 4.47 -7.52 -17.09
CA ARG A 351 4.47 -8.51 -18.16
C ARG A 351 3.08 -9.08 -18.41
N GLY A 352 2.95 -9.83 -19.51
CA GLY A 352 1.71 -10.51 -19.87
C GLY A 352 0.68 -9.53 -20.42
N LYS A 353 -0.60 -9.76 -20.10
CA LYS A 353 -1.72 -8.93 -20.56
C LYS A 353 -2.52 -8.35 -19.39
N ALA A 354 -3.27 -7.29 -19.65
CA ALA A 354 -4.26 -6.72 -18.75
C ALA A 354 -5.66 -7.15 -19.17
N GLU A 355 -6.39 -7.82 -18.29
CA GLU A 355 -7.84 -7.96 -18.37
C GLU A 355 -8.49 -6.78 -17.63
N ILE A 356 -9.35 -6.05 -18.31
CA ILE A 356 -10.17 -4.97 -17.76
C ILE A 356 -11.62 -5.46 -17.74
N SER A 357 -12.24 -5.49 -16.57
CA SER A 357 -13.60 -6.01 -16.40
C SER A 357 -14.33 -5.27 -15.29
N TYR A 358 -15.59 -5.64 -15.04
CA TYR A 358 -16.35 -5.15 -13.91
C TYR A 358 -16.75 -6.31 -13.02
N HIS A 359 -16.49 -6.16 -11.73
CA HIS A 359 -16.86 -7.11 -10.69
C HIS A 359 -17.61 -6.39 -9.60
N ASN A 360 -18.81 -6.86 -9.23
CA ASN A 360 -19.69 -6.16 -8.28
C ASN A 360 -19.91 -4.66 -8.62
N ASN A 361 -20.09 -4.35 -9.91
CA ASN A 361 -20.22 -2.99 -10.47
C ASN A 361 -19.01 -2.07 -10.23
N LYS A 362 -17.83 -2.62 -9.93
CA LYS A 362 -16.57 -1.89 -9.79
C LYS A 362 -15.58 -2.32 -10.85
N LEU A 363 -14.79 -1.37 -11.32
CA LEU A 363 -13.71 -1.66 -12.27
C LEU A 363 -12.72 -2.64 -11.62
N ALA A 364 -12.37 -3.67 -12.36
CA ALA A 364 -11.35 -4.65 -12.01
C ALA A 364 -10.27 -4.65 -13.10
N VAL A 365 -9.01 -4.61 -12.67
CA VAL A 365 -7.85 -4.71 -13.54
C VAL A 365 -7.04 -5.91 -13.08
N ILE A 366 -7.00 -6.95 -13.92
CA ILE A 366 -6.32 -8.20 -13.64
C ILE A 366 -5.14 -8.33 -14.58
N ASN A 367 -3.96 -8.55 -14.03
CA ASN A 367 -2.81 -8.93 -14.82
C ASN A 367 -2.78 -10.46 -14.98
N GLU A 368 -2.81 -10.92 -16.22
CA GLU A 368 -2.68 -12.33 -16.59
C GLU A 368 -1.32 -12.58 -17.24
N LEU A 369 -0.55 -13.50 -16.66
CA LEU A 369 0.81 -13.86 -17.09
C LEU A 369 1.14 -15.29 -16.68
N THR A 370 2.27 -15.82 -17.14
CA THR A 370 2.75 -17.14 -16.69
C THR A 370 3.15 -17.08 -15.22
N LEU A 371 3.00 -18.20 -14.51
CA LEU A 371 3.41 -18.28 -13.11
C LEU A 371 4.89 -17.91 -12.89
N GLU A 372 5.78 -18.32 -13.81
CA GLU A 372 7.21 -18.00 -13.71
C GLU A 372 7.49 -16.50 -13.91
N GLU A 373 6.83 -15.83 -14.86
CA GLU A 373 6.99 -14.38 -15.06
C GLU A 373 6.49 -13.56 -13.86
N TYR A 374 5.42 -14.01 -13.23
CA TYR A 374 4.95 -13.43 -11.97
C TYR A 374 6.00 -13.53 -10.87
N LEU A 375 6.65 -14.69 -10.75
CA LEU A 375 7.67 -14.94 -9.73
C LEU A 375 8.93 -14.09 -9.94
N TYR A 376 9.25 -13.66 -11.17
CA TYR A 376 10.34 -12.71 -11.40
C TYR A 376 10.13 -11.43 -10.58
N SER A 377 8.89 -10.92 -10.54
CA SER A 377 8.59 -9.73 -9.75
C SER A 377 8.45 -10.03 -8.27
N VAL A 378 7.82 -11.15 -7.90
CA VAL A 378 7.68 -11.50 -6.48
C VAL A 378 9.02 -11.67 -5.79
N VAL A 379 9.93 -12.46 -6.37
CA VAL A 379 11.22 -12.70 -5.74
C VAL A 379 12.05 -11.41 -5.67
N SER A 380 11.98 -10.55 -6.70
CA SER A 380 12.67 -9.25 -6.71
C SER A 380 12.09 -8.25 -5.69
N GLY A 381 10.77 -8.29 -5.45
CA GLY A 381 10.07 -7.43 -4.51
C GLY A 381 10.22 -7.89 -3.05
N GLU A 382 10.32 -9.19 -2.83
CA GLU A 382 10.43 -9.82 -1.51
C GLU A 382 11.88 -9.90 -1.01
N MET A 383 12.84 -10.13 -1.91
CA MET A 383 14.24 -10.37 -1.54
C MET A 383 15.14 -9.26 -2.06
N GLY A 384 16.19 -8.95 -1.31
CA GLY A 384 17.13 -7.92 -1.72
C GLY A 384 17.96 -8.34 -2.94
N LYS A 385 18.17 -7.42 -3.88
CA LYS A 385 19.11 -7.60 -5.00
C LYS A 385 20.50 -8.00 -4.51
N GLY A 386 21.14 -8.96 -5.18
CA GLY A 386 22.46 -9.47 -4.84
C GLY A 386 22.50 -10.37 -3.60
N TRP A 387 21.36 -10.83 -3.11
CA TRP A 387 21.30 -11.85 -2.06
C TRP A 387 21.80 -13.21 -2.58
N PRO A 388 22.23 -14.13 -1.70
CA PRO A 388 22.72 -15.44 -2.11
C PRO A 388 21.72 -16.20 -2.99
N ALA A 389 22.20 -16.81 -4.08
CA ALA A 389 21.37 -17.50 -5.05
C ALA A 389 20.48 -18.59 -4.42
N GLU A 390 21.00 -19.33 -3.43
CA GLU A 390 20.24 -20.38 -2.74
C GLU A 390 19.09 -19.82 -1.89
N ALA A 391 19.23 -18.62 -1.33
CA ALA A 391 18.13 -17.94 -0.64
C ALA A 391 17.05 -17.47 -1.63
N LEU A 392 17.45 -16.94 -2.79
CA LEU A 392 16.51 -16.55 -3.86
C LEU A 392 15.76 -17.76 -4.43
N LYS A 393 16.44 -18.90 -4.62
CA LYS A 393 15.81 -20.16 -5.05
C LYS A 393 14.80 -20.68 -4.03
N ALA A 394 15.14 -20.64 -2.73
CA ALA A 394 14.20 -21.02 -1.67
C ALA A 394 12.97 -20.11 -1.68
N GLN A 395 13.15 -18.79 -1.82
CA GLN A 395 12.04 -17.85 -1.96
C GLN A 395 11.19 -18.15 -3.21
N ALA A 396 11.82 -18.44 -4.36
CA ALA A 396 11.11 -18.75 -5.61
C ALA A 396 10.18 -19.96 -5.45
N VAL A 397 10.67 -21.05 -4.85
CA VAL A 397 9.88 -22.26 -4.60
C VAL A 397 8.75 -22.00 -3.59
N ALA A 398 9.03 -21.29 -2.49
CA ALA A 398 8.00 -20.93 -1.51
C ALA A 398 6.92 -20.04 -2.16
N ALA A 399 7.32 -19.02 -2.91
CA ALA A 399 6.39 -18.12 -3.58
C ALA A 399 5.53 -18.84 -4.64
N ARG A 400 6.11 -19.76 -5.41
CA ARG A 400 5.40 -20.62 -6.37
C ARG A 400 4.36 -21.50 -5.69
N SER A 401 4.76 -22.14 -4.59
CA SER A 401 3.88 -23.02 -3.81
C SER A 401 2.69 -22.25 -3.24
N TYR A 402 2.94 -21.07 -2.66
CA TYR A 402 1.90 -20.17 -2.17
C TYR A 402 0.92 -19.76 -3.27
N ALA A 403 1.43 -19.36 -4.45
CA ALA A 403 0.59 -18.94 -5.57
C ALA A 403 -0.30 -20.09 -6.06
N LYS A 404 0.24 -21.31 -6.16
CA LYS A 404 -0.54 -22.52 -6.52
C LYS A 404 -1.59 -22.89 -5.47
N ALA A 405 -1.24 -22.80 -4.19
CA ALA A 405 -2.14 -23.14 -3.09
C ALA A 405 -3.24 -22.08 -2.85
N SER A 406 -3.07 -20.86 -3.36
CA SER A 406 -3.99 -19.74 -3.10
C SER A 406 -5.39 -19.94 -3.70
N GLY A 407 -5.54 -20.74 -4.76
CA GLY A 407 -6.80 -20.89 -5.48
C GLY A 407 -7.32 -19.57 -6.03
N ILE A 408 -8.62 -19.49 -6.38
CA ILE A 408 -9.25 -18.22 -6.76
C ILE A 408 -9.67 -17.47 -5.49
N LYS A 409 -8.98 -16.38 -5.21
CA LYS A 409 -9.30 -15.36 -4.22
C LYS A 409 -10.05 -14.19 -4.88
N TYR A 410 -10.63 -13.32 -4.07
CA TYR A 410 -11.29 -12.10 -4.54
C TYR A 410 -12.34 -12.36 -5.64
N GLU A 411 -12.87 -13.59 -5.73
CA GLU A 411 -13.81 -14.08 -6.75
C GLU A 411 -13.29 -14.08 -8.22
N ILE A 412 -12.18 -13.41 -8.56
CA ILE A 412 -11.71 -13.24 -9.95
C ILE A 412 -10.19 -13.37 -10.17
N ALA A 413 -9.38 -13.52 -9.11
CA ALA A 413 -7.91 -13.52 -9.20
C ALA A 413 -7.28 -14.56 -8.25
N HIS A 414 -6.05 -15.00 -8.52
CA HIS A 414 -5.36 -15.92 -7.62
C HIS A 414 -4.73 -15.19 -6.43
N VAL A 415 -4.20 -14.00 -6.71
CA VAL A 415 -3.45 -13.15 -5.77
C VAL A 415 -3.68 -11.68 -6.11
N SER A 416 -3.18 -10.79 -5.26
CA SER A 416 -3.22 -9.34 -5.41
C SER A 416 -1.83 -8.74 -5.47
N ASP A 417 -1.73 -7.50 -5.96
CA ASP A 417 -0.50 -6.73 -5.97
C ASP A 417 -0.25 -5.94 -4.67
N THR A 418 -0.84 -6.42 -3.57
CA THR A 418 -0.75 -5.86 -2.23
C THR A 418 -0.04 -6.82 -1.29
N ASN A 419 0.33 -6.35 -0.11
CA ASN A 419 0.93 -7.20 0.93
C ASN A 419 -0.07 -8.19 1.60
N LEU A 420 -1.31 -8.27 1.12
CA LEU A 420 -2.26 -9.31 1.56
C LEU A 420 -1.88 -10.70 1.04
N ASP A 421 -1.18 -10.77 -0.09
CA ASP A 421 -0.65 -12.01 -0.65
C ASP A 421 0.88 -11.98 -0.67
N GLN A 422 1.46 -11.39 -1.72
CA GLN A 422 2.88 -11.32 -1.97
C GLN A 422 3.22 -9.96 -2.60
N VAL A 423 4.42 -9.46 -2.37
CA VAL A 423 4.88 -8.21 -2.98
C VAL A 423 5.01 -8.42 -4.49
N TYR A 424 4.08 -7.87 -5.26
CA TYR A 424 4.11 -7.87 -6.73
C TYR A 424 4.01 -6.42 -7.23
N ASP A 425 5.11 -5.88 -7.71
CA ASP A 425 5.21 -4.46 -8.11
C ASP A 425 5.79 -4.27 -9.52
N GLY A 426 5.93 -5.34 -10.29
CA GLY A 426 6.45 -5.33 -11.66
C GLY A 426 7.96 -5.14 -11.76
N ASN A 427 8.68 -4.90 -10.66
CA ASN A 427 10.14 -4.78 -10.69
C ASN A 427 10.79 -6.15 -10.83
N GLU A 428 11.85 -6.24 -11.63
CA GLU A 428 12.58 -7.49 -11.87
C GLU A 428 14.09 -7.25 -11.85
N ASP A 429 14.84 -8.20 -11.29
CA ASP A 429 16.28 -8.23 -11.35
C ASP A 429 16.83 -9.58 -11.86
N ALA A 430 18.07 -9.55 -12.36
CA ALA A 430 18.68 -10.71 -13.02
C ALA A 430 18.93 -11.90 -12.07
N ASP A 431 19.23 -11.65 -10.80
CA ASP A 431 19.50 -12.70 -9.82
C ASP A 431 18.21 -13.44 -9.47
N SER A 432 17.12 -12.69 -9.27
CA SER A 432 15.77 -13.22 -9.05
C SER A 432 15.28 -14.02 -10.26
N ILE A 433 15.43 -13.49 -11.48
CA ILE A 433 15.07 -14.22 -12.72
C ILE A 433 15.86 -15.53 -12.83
N ALA A 434 17.16 -15.51 -12.55
CA ALA A 434 18.00 -16.70 -12.60
C ALA A 434 17.56 -17.75 -11.58
N ALA A 435 17.24 -17.34 -10.35
CA ALA A 435 16.78 -18.24 -9.29
C ALA A 435 15.40 -18.87 -9.59
N VAL A 436 14.47 -18.08 -10.12
CA VAL A 436 13.15 -18.56 -10.56
C VAL A 436 13.31 -19.59 -11.67
N ASN A 437 14.09 -19.28 -12.71
CA ASN A 437 14.36 -20.22 -13.81
C ASN A 437 15.07 -21.50 -13.36
N ALA A 438 16.02 -21.40 -12.44
CA ALA A 438 16.75 -22.55 -11.91
C ALA A 438 15.85 -23.52 -11.09
N THR A 439 14.70 -23.03 -10.61
CA THR A 439 13.73 -23.78 -9.83
C THR A 439 12.38 -23.91 -10.54
N ALA A 440 12.35 -23.69 -11.86
CA ALA A 440 11.12 -23.69 -12.64
C ALA A 440 10.33 -24.99 -12.44
N GLY A 441 9.03 -24.85 -12.13
CA GLY A 441 8.12 -25.96 -11.83
C GLY A 441 8.27 -26.59 -10.44
N GLU A 442 9.26 -26.18 -9.62
CA GLU A 442 9.45 -26.77 -8.28
C GLU A 442 8.51 -26.15 -7.23
N VAL A 443 7.78 -27.02 -6.51
CA VAL A 443 6.83 -26.67 -5.45
C VAL A 443 6.91 -27.60 -4.24
N LEU A 444 6.53 -27.06 -3.08
CA LEU A 444 6.35 -27.77 -1.82
C LEU A 444 4.93 -28.32 -1.71
N LYS A 445 4.82 -29.63 -1.49
CA LYS A 445 3.54 -30.33 -1.38
C LYS A 445 3.43 -31.13 -0.10
N ASP A 446 2.23 -31.18 0.46
CA ASP A 446 1.82 -32.17 1.44
C ASP A 446 0.91 -33.23 0.77
N LYS A 447 0.24 -34.05 1.58
CA LYS A 447 -0.71 -35.08 1.11
C LYS A 447 -1.93 -34.51 0.35
N ASN A 448 -2.22 -33.22 0.49
CA ASN A 448 -3.39 -32.55 -0.10
C ASN A 448 -3.04 -31.73 -1.35
N GLY A 449 -1.75 -31.55 -1.66
CA GLY A 449 -1.29 -30.76 -2.81
C GLY A 449 -0.26 -29.70 -2.42
N PRO A 450 -0.05 -28.68 -3.26
CA PRO A 450 0.80 -27.54 -2.92
C PRO A 450 0.36 -26.89 -1.61
N ILE A 451 1.33 -26.61 -0.73
CA ILE A 451 1.06 -25.95 0.55
C ILE A 451 1.01 -24.43 0.38
N LEU A 452 0.28 -23.75 1.27
CA LEU A 452 0.41 -22.31 1.44
C LEU A 452 1.76 -22.02 2.13
N ALA A 453 2.84 -21.96 1.35
CA ALA A 453 4.19 -21.76 1.87
C ALA A 453 4.39 -20.31 2.35
N LEU A 454 3.96 -20.04 3.58
CA LEU A 454 4.08 -18.73 4.23
C LEU A 454 5.54 -18.35 4.41
N PHE A 455 5.83 -17.05 4.33
CA PHE A 455 7.15 -16.51 4.61
C PHE A 455 7.01 -15.11 5.23
N SER A 456 8.06 -14.66 5.91
CA SER A 456 8.13 -13.32 6.50
C SER A 456 9.52 -12.73 6.41
N ALA A 457 9.62 -11.40 6.51
CA ALA A 457 10.89 -10.71 6.35
C ALA A 457 11.94 -11.20 7.37
N ASN A 458 11.59 -11.27 8.65
CA ASN A 458 12.51 -11.65 9.71
C ASN A 458 11.74 -12.31 10.86
N ALA A 459 12.13 -13.51 11.26
CA ALA A 459 11.41 -14.25 12.30
C ALA A 459 11.70 -13.70 13.72
N GLY A 460 12.79 -12.95 13.88
CA GLY A 460 13.25 -12.42 15.16
C GLY A 460 14.11 -13.42 15.92
N GLY A 461 14.77 -14.33 15.21
CA GLY A 461 15.63 -15.37 15.76
C GLY A 461 14.95 -16.71 15.99
N MET A 462 13.61 -16.78 15.93
CA MET A 462 12.82 -18.01 16.07
C MET A 462 11.60 -17.96 15.14
N THR A 463 11.39 -19.00 14.34
CA THR A 463 10.16 -19.18 13.56
C THR A 463 8.96 -19.48 14.45
N SER A 464 7.76 -19.41 13.88
CA SER A 464 6.50 -19.51 14.60
C SER A 464 5.62 -20.64 14.06
N ASP A 465 4.81 -21.22 14.94
CA ASP A 465 3.62 -22.01 14.58
C ASP A 465 2.42 -21.06 14.46
N GLY A 466 1.39 -21.50 13.74
CA GLY A 466 0.09 -20.84 13.66
C GLY A 466 -0.57 -20.65 15.03
N SER A 467 -0.29 -21.49 16.04
CA SER A 467 -0.84 -21.28 17.40
C SER A 467 -0.44 -19.93 18.00
N ASP A 468 0.77 -19.48 17.69
CA ASP A 468 1.36 -18.26 18.22
C ASP A 468 0.89 -17.00 17.47
N VAL A 469 0.16 -17.17 16.36
CA VAL A 469 -0.20 -16.09 15.42
C VAL A 469 -1.72 -16.04 15.19
N TRP A 470 -2.34 -17.19 14.93
CA TRP A 470 -3.75 -17.39 14.60
C TRP A 470 -4.54 -18.14 15.69
N GLY A 471 -3.86 -18.82 16.61
CA GLY A 471 -4.49 -19.62 17.67
C GLY A 471 -4.79 -21.07 17.27
N ASN A 472 -4.32 -21.54 16.10
CA ASN A 472 -4.43 -22.92 15.65
C ASN A 472 -3.12 -23.41 15.02
N THR A 473 -2.79 -24.68 15.21
CA THR A 473 -1.57 -25.27 14.65
C THR A 473 -1.65 -25.47 13.13
N VAL A 474 -0.50 -25.45 12.46
CA VAL A 474 -0.37 -25.75 11.03
C VAL A 474 0.73 -26.78 10.85
N SER A 475 0.38 -27.95 10.29
CA SER A 475 1.23 -29.15 10.36
C SER A 475 2.59 -29.02 9.68
N TYR A 476 2.71 -28.17 8.65
CA TYR A 476 3.95 -27.96 7.92
C TYR A 476 4.78 -26.77 8.43
N LEU A 477 4.36 -26.12 9.52
CA LEU A 477 5.09 -25.02 10.14
C LEU A 477 5.75 -25.49 11.42
N SER A 478 7.05 -25.24 11.55
CA SER A 478 7.83 -25.63 12.72
C SER A 478 8.42 -24.42 13.43
N VAL A 479 8.48 -24.50 14.75
CA VAL A 479 9.20 -23.53 15.60
C VAL A 479 10.66 -23.96 15.71
N GLY A 480 11.58 -23.09 15.30
CA GLY A 480 13.02 -23.36 15.34
C GLY A 480 13.89 -22.09 15.21
N PRO A 481 15.18 -22.16 15.58
CA PRO A 481 16.11 -21.03 15.47
C PRO A 481 16.31 -20.53 14.04
N SER A 482 16.14 -19.23 13.80
CA SER A 482 16.40 -18.61 12.49
C SER A 482 17.63 -17.68 12.55
N PRO A 483 18.62 -17.83 11.65
CA PRO A 483 19.82 -16.99 11.63
C PRO A 483 19.55 -15.61 11.00
N ASP A 484 18.77 -14.82 11.72
CA ASP A 484 18.20 -13.54 11.26
C ASP A 484 19.13 -12.33 11.49
N ASP A 485 20.27 -12.55 12.14
CA ASP A 485 21.21 -11.54 12.65
C ASP A 485 21.84 -10.68 11.54
N GLY A 486 21.87 -11.17 10.30
CA GLY A 486 22.35 -10.45 9.12
C GLY A 486 21.70 -9.06 8.96
N ALA A 487 20.44 -8.92 9.38
CA ALA A 487 19.70 -7.66 9.33
C ALA A 487 20.26 -6.58 10.26
N GLU A 488 20.97 -7.00 11.32
CA GLU A 488 21.48 -6.14 12.39
C GLU A 488 23.00 -5.93 12.32
N LYS A 489 23.75 -6.76 11.57
CA LYS A 489 25.23 -6.73 11.53
C LYS A 489 25.82 -5.35 11.20
N ALA A 490 25.18 -4.60 10.31
CA ALA A 490 25.65 -3.26 9.89
C ALA A 490 25.13 -2.11 10.78
N LYS A 491 24.42 -2.42 11.87
CA LYS A 491 23.79 -1.43 12.74
C LYS A 491 24.69 -1.11 13.93
N ALA A 492 24.83 0.19 14.18
CA ALA A 492 25.64 0.68 15.28
C ALA A 492 25.13 0.17 16.63
N LEU A 493 26.06 -0.03 17.54
CA LEU A 493 25.72 -0.23 18.94
C LEU A 493 25.39 1.11 19.59
N TRP A 494 24.42 1.10 20.49
CA TRP A 494 24.07 2.22 21.35
C TRP A 494 24.17 1.75 22.79
N ARG A 495 24.81 2.55 23.64
CA ARG A 495 24.95 2.25 25.06
C ARG A 495 24.00 3.11 25.86
N ARG A 496 23.17 2.46 26.68
CA ARG A 496 22.28 3.14 27.63
C ARG A 496 23.05 3.36 28.92
N GLY A 497 23.08 4.60 29.36
CA GLY A 497 23.86 4.96 30.54
C GLY A 497 23.29 6.14 31.30
N VAL A 498 23.82 6.30 32.52
CA VAL A 498 23.57 7.43 33.40
C VAL A 498 24.52 8.55 33.04
N LEU A 499 23.96 9.67 32.63
CA LEU A 499 24.67 10.89 32.25
C LEU A 499 25.17 11.65 33.49
N PRO A 500 26.11 12.61 33.35
CA PRO A 500 26.60 13.41 34.47
C PRO A 500 25.51 14.18 35.23
N ASP A 501 24.43 14.56 34.55
CA ASP A 501 23.26 15.24 35.13
C ASP A 501 22.24 14.28 35.78
N GLY A 502 22.55 12.98 35.80
CA GLY A 502 21.70 11.93 36.36
C GLY A 502 20.60 11.42 35.42
N GLN A 503 20.45 11.97 34.22
CA GLN A 503 19.50 11.46 33.23
C GLN A 503 19.95 10.10 32.68
N VAL A 504 18.99 9.30 32.21
CA VAL A 504 19.26 8.05 31.49
C VAL A 504 18.98 8.25 30.01
N ALA A 505 19.95 7.92 29.17
CA ALA A 505 19.84 8.07 27.73
C ALA A 505 20.71 7.03 26.99
N TYR A 506 20.41 6.83 25.71
CA TYR A 506 21.26 6.11 24.77
C TYR A 506 22.25 7.06 24.10
N ILE A 507 23.49 6.60 23.99
CA ILE A 507 24.57 7.28 23.29
C ILE A 507 25.13 6.33 22.23
N HIS A 508 25.38 6.86 21.04
CA HIS A 508 25.95 6.09 19.93
C HIS A 508 27.38 5.65 20.27
N SER A 509 27.69 4.37 20.03
CA SER A 509 28.94 3.75 20.47
C SER A 509 30.21 4.40 19.91
N ASP A 510 30.17 4.95 18.70
CA ASP A 510 31.29 5.70 18.10
C ASP A 510 31.79 6.87 18.96
N TYR A 511 30.95 7.41 19.85
CA TYR A 511 31.31 8.53 20.72
C TYR A 511 31.67 8.11 22.15
N LEU A 512 31.85 6.80 22.40
CA LEU A 512 32.09 6.25 23.73
C LEU A 512 33.31 5.33 23.76
N GLU A 513 34.28 5.69 24.58
CA GLU A 513 35.46 4.89 24.89
C GLU A 513 35.35 4.28 26.30
N ASN A 514 35.64 2.99 26.44
CA ASN A 514 35.62 2.32 27.74
C ASN A 514 36.87 2.73 28.53
N THR A 515 36.70 3.26 29.75
CA THR A 515 37.84 3.72 30.57
C THR A 515 38.56 2.57 31.28
N GLY A 516 38.03 1.34 31.24
CA GLY A 516 38.52 0.18 32.00
C GLY A 516 38.16 0.23 33.48
N THR A 517 37.53 1.30 33.96
CA THR A 517 37.13 1.45 35.37
C THR A 517 35.66 1.10 35.56
N LYS A 518 35.33 0.57 36.74
CA LYS A 518 33.95 0.34 37.18
C LYS A 518 33.57 1.29 38.30
N ASN A 519 32.30 1.65 38.41
CA ASN A 519 31.79 2.40 39.56
C ASN A 519 31.63 1.47 40.79
N SER A 520 31.18 2.03 41.92
CA SER A 520 30.95 1.28 43.16
C SER A 520 29.91 0.16 43.05
N ALA A 521 29.02 0.22 42.05
CA ALA A 521 28.05 -0.83 41.74
C ALA A 521 28.59 -1.88 40.75
N GLY A 522 29.87 -1.80 40.36
CA GLY A 522 30.50 -2.73 39.42
C GLY A 522 30.18 -2.48 37.95
N LEU A 523 29.53 -1.36 37.62
CA LEU A 523 29.13 -1.00 36.25
C LEU A 523 30.26 -0.28 35.51
N PRO A 524 30.47 -0.59 34.21
CA PRO A 524 31.53 0.02 33.42
C PRO A 524 31.30 1.52 33.20
N VAL A 525 32.38 2.29 33.34
CA VAL A 525 32.40 3.72 33.04
C VAL A 525 32.99 3.93 31.65
N TYR A 526 32.33 4.76 30.86
CA TYR A 526 32.78 5.20 29.56
C TYR A 526 33.03 6.70 29.57
N GLN A 527 33.88 7.16 28.66
CA GLN A 527 34.18 8.56 28.43
C GLN A 527 33.72 8.97 27.04
N ILE A 528 33.13 10.17 26.94
CA ILE A 528 32.73 10.77 25.68
C ILE A 528 33.97 11.26 24.92
N THR A 529 34.05 10.91 23.64
CA THR A 529 35.23 11.17 22.79
C THR A 529 35.15 12.48 22.00
N ASP A 530 33.97 13.09 21.89
CA ASP A 530 33.71 14.29 21.07
C ASP A 530 32.86 15.34 21.77
N ASN A 531 32.86 16.57 21.26
CA ASN A 531 32.03 17.67 21.79
C ASN A 531 30.62 17.70 21.19
N ALA A 532 29.65 18.12 22.00
CA ALA A 532 28.24 18.25 21.63
C ALA A 532 27.59 16.95 21.09
N VAL A 533 27.96 15.80 21.66
CA VAL A 533 27.40 14.49 21.36
C VAL A 533 25.96 14.42 21.86
N ASN A 534 25.03 14.04 20.97
CA ASN A 534 23.62 13.93 21.32
C ASN A 534 23.33 12.62 22.06
N ALA A 535 22.76 12.72 23.26
CA ALA A 535 22.16 11.59 23.98
C ALA A 535 20.64 11.57 23.72
N ARG A 536 20.04 10.39 23.53
CA ARG A 536 18.65 10.22 23.06
C ARG A 536 17.84 9.25 23.92
N LYS A 537 16.51 9.32 23.84
CA LYS A 537 15.61 8.39 24.57
C LYS A 537 15.66 6.97 24.01
N GLU A 538 15.82 6.85 22.70
CA GLU A 538 15.84 5.58 21.98
C GLU A 538 17.10 5.46 21.11
N PRO A 539 17.56 4.23 20.78
CA PRO A 539 18.81 4.00 20.06
C PRO A 539 18.64 4.19 18.54
N TYR A 540 18.30 5.40 18.08
CA TYR A 540 18.33 5.76 16.65
C TYR A 540 18.39 7.27 16.44
N VAL A 541 18.79 7.70 15.23
CA VAL A 541 18.90 9.10 14.86
C VAL A 541 17.66 9.58 14.09
N ASP A 542 16.81 10.35 14.77
CA ASP A 542 15.76 11.17 14.13
C ASP A 542 15.57 12.44 14.97
N ASN A 543 15.85 13.62 14.41
CA ASN A 543 15.76 14.87 15.17
C ASN A 543 14.33 15.37 15.38
N ALA A 544 13.37 14.90 14.57
CA ALA A 544 11.97 15.27 14.70
C ALA A 544 11.25 14.34 15.68
N LYS A 545 11.47 13.02 15.54
CA LYS A 545 10.75 12.00 16.33
C LYS A 545 11.48 11.56 17.60
N ASN A 546 12.81 11.64 17.63
CA ASN A 546 13.63 11.25 18.79
C ASN A 546 14.70 12.31 19.10
N PRO A 547 14.31 13.55 19.46
CA PRO A 547 15.25 14.65 19.71
C PRO A 547 16.24 14.31 20.83
N ALA A 548 17.38 15.00 20.82
CA ALA A 548 18.37 14.84 21.89
C ALA A 548 17.78 15.31 23.22
N VAL A 549 17.95 14.48 24.27
CA VAL A 549 17.56 14.83 25.65
C VAL A 549 18.69 15.53 26.39
N ALA A 550 19.92 15.33 25.96
CA ALA A 550 21.10 16.00 26.48
C ALA A 550 22.19 16.11 25.41
N LYS A 551 23.13 17.03 25.63
CA LYS A 551 24.37 17.14 24.86
C LYS A 551 25.56 16.96 25.79
N LEU A 552 26.43 16.02 25.44
CA LEU A 552 27.62 15.66 26.20
C LEU A 552 28.86 16.20 25.51
N ASN A 553 29.88 16.53 26.28
CA ASN A 553 31.15 17.03 25.79
C ASN A 553 32.26 16.02 26.01
N GLN A 554 33.37 16.23 25.29
CA GLN A 554 34.52 15.36 25.37
C GLN A 554 35.02 15.32 26.83
N GLY A 555 35.25 14.11 27.35
CA GLY A 555 35.66 13.94 28.75
C GLY A 555 34.53 13.61 29.72
N ASP A 556 33.27 13.86 29.35
CA ASP A 556 32.13 13.51 30.20
C ASP A 556 32.10 12.00 30.45
N LYS A 557 31.88 11.61 31.71
CA LYS A 557 31.83 10.21 32.13
C LYS A 557 30.38 9.74 32.18
N VAL A 558 30.13 8.59 31.56
CA VAL A 558 28.82 7.93 31.52
C VAL A 558 28.94 6.54 32.13
N THR A 559 28.07 6.20 33.08
CA THR A 559 27.99 4.83 33.59
C THR A 559 27.05 4.04 32.70
N VAL A 560 27.57 3.06 31.96
CA VAL A 560 26.77 2.23 31.05
C VAL A 560 26.26 1.00 31.79
N PHE A 561 24.99 0.66 31.60
CA PHE A 561 24.35 -0.46 32.27
C PHE A 561 23.53 -1.35 31.33
N ASP A 562 23.29 -0.91 30.09
CA ASP A 562 22.55 -1.67 29.07
C ASP A 562 23.05 -1.26 27.68
N GLU A 563 22.85 -2.13 26.70
CA GLU A 563 23.24 -1.89 25.31
C GLU A 563 22.18 -2.40 24.33
N ALA A 564 22.05 -1.70 23.21
CA ALA A 564 21.08 -2.03 22.18
C ALA A 564 21.66 -1.79 20.79
N ARG A 565 21.24 -2.60 19.82
CA ARG A 565 21.44 -2.30 18.41
C ARG A 565 20.60 -1.09 18.01
N GLU A 566 21.07 -0.34 17.02
CA GLU A 566 20.32 0.76 16.46
C GLU A 566 18.94 0.28 15.98
N SER A 567 17.89 0.93 16.49
CA SER A 567 16.49 0.64 16.18
C SER A 567 16.25 0.76 14.67
N ASN A 568 15.68 -0.29 14.09
CA ASN A 568 15.42 -0.45 12.66
C ASN A 568 14.16 -1.30 12.45
N SER A 569 13.95 -1.83 11.25
CA SER A 569 12.76 -2.62 10.92
C SER A 569 12.70 -4.00 11.61
N TYR A 570 13.82 -4.50 12.15
CA TYR A 570 14.00 -5.88 12.61
C TYR A 570 14.43 -5.98 14.07
N SER A 571 15.09 -4.96 14.62
CA SER A 571 15.31 -4.76 16.05
C SER A 571 14.81 -3.38 16.38
N TRP A 572 13.77 -3.26 17.19
CA TRP A 572 12.99 -2.04 17.23
C TRP A 572 12.56 -1.65 18.64
N PHE A 573 12.46 -0.34 18.82
CA PHE A 573 11.96 0.32 20.02
C PHE A 573 10.72 1.15 19.66
N ARG A 574 9.74 1.16 20.55
CA ARG A 574 8.55 2.01 20.46
C ARG A 574 8.26 2.63 21.83
N GLY A 575 8.05 3.94 21.82
CA GLY A 575 7.81 4.74 23.03
C GLY A 575 9.00 5.65 23.33
N PRO A 576 9.29 5.96 24.60
CA PRO A 576 8.45 5.66 25.76
C PRO A 576 7.10 6.37 25.67
N TYR A 577 6.01 5.64 25.90
CA TYR A 577 4.64 6.18 25.97
C TYR A 577 4.25 6.42 27.42
N ASP A 578 3.54 7.50 27.71
CA ASP A 578 2.84 7.60 28.98
C ASP A 578 1.60 6.69 29.02
N SER A 579 1.04 6.47 30.21
CA SER A 579 -0.13 5.58 30.41
C SER A 579 -1.37 6.00 29.61
N GLY A 580 -1.58 7.30 29.40
CA GLY A 580 -2.72 7.83 28.66
C GLY A 580 -2.51 7.71 27.15
N GLU A 581 -1.31 8.03 26.66
CA GLU A 581 -0.91 7.86 25.26
C GLU A 581 -1.02 6.41 24.81
N LEU A 582 -0.51 5.46 25.61
CA LEU A 582 -0.58 4.04 25.27
C LEU A 582 -2.01 3.51 25.32
N LEU A 583 -2.81 3.91 26.30
CA LEU A 583 -4.21 3.53 26.37
C LEU A 583 -5.00 4.06 25.17
N ALA A 584 -4.78 5.32 24.80
CA ALA A 584 -5.41 5.92 23.62
C ALA A 584 -4.96 5.23 22.32
N LEU A 585 -3.72 4.75 22.25
CA LEU A 585 -3.23 3.95 21.13
C LEU A 585 -3.96 2.60 21.03
N MET A 586 -4.06 1.87 22.14
CA MET A 586 -4.72 0.55 22.21
C MET A 586 -6.21 0.63 21.86
N ASN A 587 -6.92 1.61 22.42
CA ASN A 587 -8.35 1.78 22.22
C ASN A 587 -8.75 2.20 20.79
N LYS A 588 -7.80 2.50 19.90
CA LYS A 588 -8.09 2.76 18.47
C LYS A 588 -8.51 1.51 17.71
N THR A 589 -8.04 0.33 18.13
CA THR A 589 -8.22 -0.91 17.39
C THR A 589 -8.99 -1.97 18.17
N LEU A 590 -9.08 -1.84 19.50
CA LEU A 590 -9.85 -2.77 20.33
C LEU A 590 -11.35 -2.64 20.05
N SER A 591 -12.04 -3.78 19.92
CA SER A 591 -13.50 -3.83 19.83
C SER A 591 -14.17 -3.40 21.12
N GLU A 592 -13.54 -3.70 22.26
CA GLU A 592 -13.98 -3.28 23.59
C GLU A 592 -12.93 -2.35 24.20
N PRO A 593 -13.18 -1.02 24.23
CA PRO A 593 -12.25 -0.08 24.79
C PRO A 593 -11.99 -0.34 26.28
N ILE A 594 -10.73 -0.30 26.67
CA ILE A 594 -10.31 -0.37 28.07
C ILE A 594 -10.71 0.94 28.76
N THR A 595 -11.42 0.83 29.88
CA THR A 595 -11.89 1.96 30.68
C THR A 595 -11.03 2.17 31.93
N GLY A 596 -10.87 3.42 32.35
CA GLY A 596 -10.02 3.79 33.48
C GLY A 596 -8.53 3.92 33.13
N PRO A 597 -7.69 4.35 34.09
CA PRO A 597 -6.27 4.55 33.85
C PRO A 597 -5.52 3.23 33.64
N LEU A 598 -4.50 3.26 32.78
CA LEU A 598 -3.58 2.13 32.60
C LEU A 598 -2.61 2.04 33.79
N THR A 599 -2.88 1.12 34.72
CA THR A 599 -2.06 0.90 35.92
C THR A 599 -1.04 -0.22 35.73
N SER A 600 -1.36 -1.25 34.94
CA SER A 600 -0.41 -2.29 34.52
C SER A 600 -0.65 -2.74 33.08
N LEU A 601 0.43 -3.17 32.42
CA LEU A 601 0.42 -3.83 31.12
C LEU A 601 1.48 -4.93 31.15
N GLU A 602 1.04 -6.18 31.02
CA GLU A 602 1.89 -7.36 31.23
C GLU A 602 1.71 -8.36 30.09
N VAL A 603 2.81 -9.01 29.71
CA VAL A 603 2.76 -10.20 28.88
C VAL A 603 2.50 -11.39 29.80
N THR A 604 1.31 -11.97 29.73
CA THR A 604 0.90 -13.09 30.59
C THR A 604 1.16 -14.44 29.95
N GLN A 605 1.15 -14.52 28.61
CA GLN A 605 1.45 -15.76 27.89
C GLN A 605 2.32 -15.52 26.67
N ARG A 606 3.16 -16.52 26.37
CA ARG A 606 3.96 -16.60 25.16
C ARG A 606 3.78 -17.95 24.51
N GLY A 607 3.83 -17.94 23.18
CA GLY A 607 3.92 -19.15 22.37
C GLY A 607 5.33 -19.74 22.36
N ALA A 608 5.49 -20.90 21.71
CA ALA A 608 6.77 -21.63 21.66
C ALA A 608 7.87 -20.82 20.95
N SER A 609 7.51 -19.92 20.05
CA SER A 609 8.44 -18.99 19.38
C SER A 609 8.93 -17.84 20.27
N GLY A 610 8.35 -17.68 21.46
CA GLY A 610 8.54 -16.53 22.35
C GLY A 610 7.67 -15.31 21.99
N ARG A 611 6.83 -15.42 20.95
CA ARG A 611 5.84 -14.39 20.60
C ARG A 611 4.76 -14.28 21.67
N VAL A 612 4.28 -13.06 21.88
CA VAL A 612 3.20 -12.75 22.82
C VAL A 612 1.90 -13.33 22.29
N THR A 613 1.26 -14.18 23.09
CA THR A 613 -0.06 -14.76 22.80
C THR A 613 -1.17 -14.20 23.69
N GLU A 614 -0.81 -13.60 24.83
CA GLU A 614 -1.74 -12.91 25.70
C GLU A 614 -1.10 -11.69 26.37
N LEU A 615 -1.81 -10.57 26.33
CA LEU A 615 -1.53 -9.37 27.12
C LEU A 615 -2.62 -9.17 28.17
N SER A 616 -2.23 -8.70 29.35
CA SER A 616 -3.14 -8.29 30.41
C SER A 616 -2.98 -6.81 30.71
N VAL A 617 -4.11 -6.11 30.82
CA VAL A 617 -4.18 -4.72 31.27
C VAL A 617 -4.93 -4.67 32.58
N ASN A 618 -4.31 -4.07 33.60
CA ASN A 618 -4.89 -3.94 34.94
C ASN A 618 -5.34 -5.30 35.52
N GLY A 619 -4.59 -6.37 35.21
CA GLY A 619 -4.88 -7.75 35.63
C GLY A 619 -5.97 -8.46 34.82
N LYS A 620 -6.53 -7.82 33.77
CA LYS A 620 -7.52 -8.43 32.88
C LYS A 620 -6.93 -8.69 31.49
N PRO A 621 -7.07 -9.92 30.94
CA PRO A 621 -6.66 -10.21 29.58
C PRO A 621 -7.32 -9.28 28.55
N VAL A 622 -6.54 -8.83 27.58
CA VAL A 622 -7.01 -8.01 26.46
C VAL A 622 -7.43 -8.93 25.34
N ALA A 623 -8.74 -9.02 25.10
CA ALA A 623 -9.29 -9.86 24.04
C ALA A 623 -8.93 -9.31 22.65
N VAL A 624 -8.47 -10.20 21.78
CA VAL A 624 -8.16 -9.93 20.37
C VAL A 624 -8.63 -11.09 19.51
N SER A 625 -8.85 -10.86 18.21
CA SER A 625 -9.32 -11.90 17.28
C SER A 625 -8.27 -13.00 17.05
N THR A 626 -6.99 -12.63 17.03
CA THR A 626 -5.85 -13.55 16.96
C THR A 626 -4.67 -12.96 17.73
N PRO A 627 -3.71 -13.78 18.21
CA PRO A 627 -2.48 -13.29 18.82
C PRO A 627 -1.74 -12.20 18.02
N ASP A 628 -1.66 -12.31 16.69
CA ASP A 628 -0.96 -11.32 15.85
C ASP A 628 -1.60 -9.91 15.90
N ALA A 629 -2.90 -9.82 16.22
CA ALA A 629 -3.60 -8.55 16.31
C ALA A 629 -3.04 -7.61 17.39
N TYR A 630 -2.27 -8.12 18.37
CA TYR A 630 -1.55 -7.27 19.32
C TYR A 630 -0.57 -6.31 18.63
N ARG A 631 -0.10 -6.61 17.43
CA ARG A 631 0.69 -5.67 16.63
C ARG A 631 -0.06 -4.38 16.37
N SER A 632 -1.30 -4.49 15.92
CA SER A 632 -2.19 -3.36 15.64
C SER A 632 -2.60 -2.64 16.93
N VAL A 633 -2.93 -3.39 17.99
CA VAL A 633 -3.27 -2.85 19.32
C VAL A 633 -2.15 -1.97 19.87
N LEU A 634 -0.89 -2.32 19.62
CA LEU A 634 0.27 -1.54 20.07
C LEU A 634 0.76 -0.53 19.02
N GLY A 635 -0.10 -0.11 18.09
CA GLY A 635 0.20 0.94 17.11
C GLY A 635 0.95 0.47 15.87
N GLY A 636 0.75 -0.79 15.47
CA GLY A 636 1.37 -1.37 14.27
C GLY A 636 2.82 -1.77 14.51
N VAL A 637 3.13 -2.38 15.65
CA VAL A 637 4.49 -2.85 15.91
C VAL A 637 4.92 -3.95 14.92
N PRO A 638 6.22 -4.04 14.54
CA PRO A 638 6.66 -4.93 13.46
C PRO A 638 6.39 -6.43 13.70
N SER A 639 6.33 -6.90 14.95
CA SER A 639 6.07 -8.29 15.29
C SER A 639 5.43 -8.41 16.68
N THR A 640 4.92 -9.59 17.04
CA THR A 640 4.51 -9.96 18.40
C THR A 640 5.66 -10.49 19.26
N ARG A 641 6.90 -10.49 18.76
CA ARG A 641 8.09 -10.92 19.50
C ARG A 641 8.74 -9.73 20.19
N PHE A 642 8.13 -9.32 21.31
CA PHE A 642 8.58 -8.17 22.08
C PHE A 642 8.54 -8.38 23.60
N GLU A 643 9.19 -7.46 24.30
CA GLU A 643 9.14 -7.22 25.73
C GLU A 643 8.57 -5.83 25.99
N ILE A 644 7.96 -5.66 27.15
CA ILE A 644 7.45 -4.37 27.63
C ILE A 644 8.27 -3.96 28.85
N GLU A 645 9.03 -2.88 28.71
CA GLU A 645 9.70 -2.23 29.84
C GLU A 645 8.78 -1.13 30.38
N ARG A 646 8.36 -1.28 31.65
CA ARG A 646 7.57 -0.27 32.38
C ARG A 646 8.48 0.45 33.37
N SER A 647 8.49 1.78 33.34
CA SER A 647 9.16 2.58 34.35
C SER A 647 8.29 2.73 35.61
N GLY A 648 8.93 2.91 36.76
CA GLY A 648 8.27 3.35 38.00
C GLY A 648 7.84 2.24 38.97
N GLY A 649 7.65 1.00 38.52
CA GLY A 649 7.37 -0.15 39.40
C GLY A 649 8.61 -0.96 39.75
N TYR A 650 8.64 -1.61 40.90
CA TYR A 650 9.68 -2.57 41.26
C TYR A 650 9.10 -3.80 41.97
N THR A 651 9.65 -4.96 41.64
CA THR A 651 9.34 -6.25 42.29
C THR A 651 10.63 -6.76 42.92
N ILE A 652 10.61 -6.94 44.24
CA ILE A 652 11.73 -7.43 45.02
C ILE A 652 11.40 -8.84 45.50
N GLN A 653 12.27 -9.80 45.16
CA GLN A 653 12.22 -11.13 45.75
C GLN A 653 13.13 -11.15 46.98
N GLY A 654 12.52 -11.27 48.15
CA GLY A 654 13.22 -11.40 49.43
C GLY A 654 13.73 -12.83 49.70
N ALA A 655 14.44 -12.99 50.81
CA ALA A 655 14.94 -14.29 51.26
C ALA A 655 13.78 -15.30 51.42
N GLY A 656 13.99 -16.54 50.95
CA GLY A 656 12.97 -17.60 50.98
C GLY A 656 11.94 -17.55 49.83
N GLY A 657 12.15 -16.69 48.83
CA GLY A 657 11.31 -16.64 47.62
C GLY A 657 10.07 -15.75 47.73
N ALA A 658 9.88 -15.05 48.85
CA ALA A 658 8.79 -14.09 49.03
C ALA A 658 8.92 -12.93 48.05
N VAL A 659 7.85 -12.59 47.34
CA VAL A 659 7.82 -11.51 46.35
C VAL A 659 7.05 -10.31 46.90
N SER A 660 7.61 -9.11 46.80
CA SER A 660 6.97 -7.85 47.16
C SER A 660 7.04 -6.88 45.97
N SER A 661 5.89 -6.38 45.53
CA SER A 661 5.79 -5.45 44.41
C SER A 661 5.31 -4.09 44.88
N ALA A 662 5.87 -3.03 44.32
CA ALA A 662 5.46 -1.66 44.60
C ALA A 662 5.07 -0.93 43.31
N ALA A 663 3.98 -0.16 43.41
CA ALA A 663 3.51 0.69 42.33
C ALA A 663 4.37 1.96 42.18
N ASN A 664 4.16 2.67 41.07
CA ASN A 664 4.87 3.90 40.78
C ASN A 664 4.63 4.97 41.86
N GLY A 665 5.69 5.66 42.28
CA GLY A 665 5.65 6.66 43.35
C GLY A 665 5.65 6.10 44.78
N THR A 666 5.78 4.78 44.98
CA THR A 666 5.94 4.21 46.33
C THR A 666 7.30 4.61 46.90
N ALA A 667 7.33 5.14 48.13
CA ALA A 667 8.57 5.52 48.80
C ALA A 667 9.44 4.27 49.05
N LEU A 668 10.68 4.30 48.56
CA LEU A 668 11.68 3.28 48.84
C LEU A 668 12.38 3.57 50.16
N TYR A 669 12.69 2.53 50.92
CA TYR A 669 13.48 2.63 52.14
C TYR A 669 14.68 1.68 52.03
N ALA A 670 15.87 2.18 52.37
CA ALA A 670 17.07 1.37 52.52
C ALA A 670 17.31 1.08 54.00
N LEU A 671 17.63 -0.17 54.30
CA LEU A 671 18.12 -0.56 55.63
C LEU A 671 19.59 -0.14 55.73
N THR A 672 19.91 0.72 56.69
CA THR A 672 21.29 1.08 57.02
C THR A 672 22.00 -0.09 57.70
N ALA A 673 23.33 -0.01 57.79
CA ALA A 673 24.14 -0.96 58.55
C ALA A 673 23.73 -1.04 60.04
N SER A 674 23.02 -0.03 60.57
CA SER A 674 22.46 -0.02 61.93
C SER A 674 21.05 -0.63 62.03
N GLY A 675 20.53 -1.21 60.96
CA GLY A 675 19.19 -1.81 60.92
C GLY A 675 18.05 -0.79 60.92
N GLN A 676 18.33 0.49 60.68
CA GLN A 676 17.32 1.53 60.60
C GLN A 676 16.87 1.71 59.15
N ALA A 677 15.55 1.77 58.93
CA ALA A 677 15.00 2.10 57.63
C ALA A 677 15.14 3.60 57.38
N GLN A 678 15.77 3.98 56.28
CA GLN A 678 15.91 5.37 55.84
C GLN A 678 15.26 5.54 54.46
N PRO A 679 14.46 6.59 54.25
CA PRO A 679 13.86 6.84 52.94
C PRO A 679 14.97 7.08 51.91
N VAL A 680 14.89 6.37 50.79
CA VAL A 680 15.72 6.64 49.63
C VAL A 680 15.00 7.73 48.85
N ASN A 681 15.53 8.95 48.90
CA ASN A 681 14.93 10.12 48.23
C ASN A 681 15.73 10.47 46.97
N ALA A 682 15.77 9.55 46.00
CA ALA A 682 16.45 9.78 44.74
C ALA A 682 15.45 10.04 43.60
N SER A 683 15.85 10.87 42.64
CA SER A 683 15.10 11.11 41.39
C SER A 683 15.10 9.88 40.47
N SER A 684 15.94 8.89 40.75
CA SER A 684 15.97 7.59 40.08
C SER A 684 16.65 6.52 40.94
N TYR A 685 16.29 5.26 40.69
CA TYR A 685 16.85 4.08 41.32
C TYR A 685 17.30 3.10 40.24
N PHE A 686 18.41 2.43 40.51
CA PHE A 686 18.93 1.34 39.70
C PHE A 686 18.93 0.08 40.56
N ALA A 687 18.26 -0.96 40.10
CA ALA A 687 18.23 -2.26 40.77
C ALA A 687 19.08 -3.25 39.97
N LEU A 688 20.09 -3.82 40.62
CA LEU A 688 20.89 -4.91 40.06
C LEU A 688 20.27 -6.23 40.51
N ASN A 689 19.86 -7.08 39.58
CA ASN A 689 19.33 -8.41 39.91
C ASN A 689 20.47 -9.43 40.13
N GLY A 690 20.12 -10.65 40.54
CA GLY A 690 21.09 -11.73 40.80
C GLY A 690 21.92 -12.17 39.59
N ASP A 691 21.44 -11.89 38.38
CA ASP A 691 22.13 -12.15 37.11
C ASP A 691 23.03 -11.00 36.66
N GLY A 692 23.12 -9.93 37.46
CA GLY A 692 23.89 -8.73 37.12
C GLY A 692 23.22 -7.79 36.11
N LYS A 693 21.92 -7.97 35.81
CA LYS A 693 21.13 -7.07 34.96
C LYS A 693 20.63 -5.88 35.77
N VAL A 694 20.80 -4.67 35.21
CA VAL A 694 20.34 -3.43 35.83
C VAL A 694 18.97 -3.02 35.29
N SER A 695 18.03 -2.77 36.19
CA SER A 695 16.74 -2.13 35.89
C SER A 695 16.75 -0.68 36.38
N TYR A 696 16.24 0.23 35.55
CA TYR A 696 16.11 1.66 35.88
C TYR A 696 14.66 2.01 36.24
N THR A 697 14.48 2.70 37.34
CA THR A 697 13.18 3.21 37.79
C THR A 697 13.32 4.70 38.09
N ALA A 698 12.55 5.55 37.40
CA ALA A 698 12.46 6.97 37.75
C ALA A 698 11.83 7.12 39.14
N GLY A 699 12.54 7.78 40.06
CA GLY A 699 12.10 7.99 41.43
C GLY A 699 11.18 9.20 41.51
N GLY A 700 9.97 8.99 42.02
CA GLY A 700 8.97 10.06 42.17
C GLY A 700 8.27 10.52 40.89
N ALA A 701 8.45 9.83 39.75
CA ALA A 701 7.66 10.10 38.55
C ALA A 701 6.18 9.73 38.77
N ALA A 702 5.27 10.71 38.68
CA ALA A 702 3.84 10.48 38.88
C ALA A 702 3.20 9.56 37.82
N THR A 703 3.83 9.41 36.65
CA THR A 703 3.30 8.68 35.49
C THR A 703 4.26 7.60 35.05
N ALA A 704 3.75 6.37 34.87
CA ALA A 704 4.53 5.26 34.34
C ALA A 704 4.76 5.44 32.83
N MET A 705 5.98 5.16 32.38
CA MET A 705 6.36 5.16 30.97
C MET A 705 6.53 3.73 30.48
N TYR A 706 6.10 3.45 29.25
CA TYR A 706 6.14 2.13 28.63
C TYR A 706 7.00 2.16 27.38
N THR A 707 8.03 1.32 27.32
CA THR A 707 8.84 1.10 26.12
C THR A 707 8.64 -0.33 25.66
N ILE A 708 8.28 -0.49 24.39
CA ILE A 708 8.10 -1.80 23.78
C ILE A 708 9.34 -2.07 22.94
N LYS A 709 10.06 -3.14 23.27
CA LYS A 709 11.29 -3.55 22.58
C LYS A 709 11.05 -4.88 21.90
N GLY A 710 11.28 -4.97 20.61
CA GLY A 710 11.00 -6.20 19.88
C GLY A 710 11.99 -6.51 18.78
N THR A 711 11.84 -7.72 18.28
CA THR A 711 12.67 -8.30 17.22
C THR A 711 11.81 -8.93 16.15
N GLY A 712 12.34 -9.09 14.95
CA GLY A 712 11.60 -9.62 13.81
C GLY A 712 10.64 -8.62 13.18
N ASN A 713 10.19 -8.97 11.99
CA ASN A 713 9.24 -8.20 11.19
C ASN A 713 8.35 -9.17 10.43
N GLY A 714 7.05 -9.15 10.76
CA GLY A 714 6.06 -10.09 10.28
C GLY A 714 5.72 -11.19 11.28
N HIS A 715 4.93 -12.15 10.81
CA HIS A 715 4.33 -13.21 11.62
C HIS A 715 5.33 -14.30 12.07
N GLY A 716 6.46 -14.47 11.39
CA GLY A 716 7.44 -15.52 11.72
C GLY A 716 7.04 -16.94 11.32
N LEU A 717 5.83 -17.14 10.80
CA LEU A 717 5.39 -18.39 10.15
C LEU A 717 6.23 -18.70 8.90
N GLY A 718 6.69 -19.94 8.80
CA GLY A 718 7.37 -20.50 7.62
C GLY A 718 8.75 -19.87 7.36
N LEU A 719 9.09 -19.65 6.10
CA LEU A 719 10.42 -19.20 5.70
C LEU A 719 10.70 -17.77 6.20
N SER A 720 11.80 -17.59 6.93
CA SER A 720 12.33 -16.25 7.18
C SER A 720 13.25 -15.84 6.03
N GLN A 721 13.00 -14.69 5.40
CA GLN A 721 13.82 -14.20 4.28
C GLN A 721 15.27 -13.94 4.73
N TRP A 722 15.46 -13.20 5.83
CA TRP A 722 16.78 -12.98 6.42
C TRP A 722 17.42 -14.28 6.93
N GLY A 723 16.64 -15.20 7.48
CA GLY A 723 17.13 -16.51 7.90
C GLY A 723 17.55 -17.40 6.73
N ALA A 724 16.82 -17.42 5.61
CA ALA A 724 17.20 -18.12 4.39
C ALA A 724 18.53 -17.60 3.84
N ARG A 725 18.72 -16.27 3.87
CA ARG A 725 20.02 -15.66 3.58
C ARG A 725 21.10 -16.13 4.55
N GLY A 726 20.83 -16.12 5.86
CA GLY A 726 21.79 -16.56 6.88
C GLY A 726 22.19 -18.03 6.73
N TRP A 727 21.26 -18.91 6.33
CA TRP A 727 21.55 -20.32 6.02
C TRP A 727 22.36 -20.47 4.74
N ALA A 728 22.01 -19.74 3.68
CA ALA A 728 22.79 -19.74 2.44
C ALA A 728 24.22 -19.24 2.65
N GLU A 729 24.43 -18.20 3.47
CA GLU A 729 25.75 -17.72 3.88
C GLU A 729 26.55 -18.76 4.69
N LYS A 730 25.87 -19.71 5.34
CA LYS A 730 26.47 -20.87 6.03
C LYS A 730 26.66 -22.08 5.10
N GLY A 731 26.37 -21.96 3.81
CA GLY A 731 26.59 -23.00 2.80
C GLY A 731 25.44 -23.97 2.61
N TYR A 732 24.24 -23.68 3.14
CA TYR A 732 23.05 -24.49 2.89
C TYR A 732 22.55 -24.24 1.47
N ASP A 733 22.14 -25.30 0.78
CA ASP A 733 21.40 -25.17 -0.49
C ASP A 733 19.92 -24.86 -0.25
N TYR A 734 19.22 -24.46 -1.31
CA TYR A 734 17.80 -24.10 -1.21
C TYR A 734 16.90 -25.26 -0.73
N LYS A 735 17.24 -26.52 -1.01
CA LYS A 735 16.45 -27.68 -0.59
C LYS A 735 16.56 -27.88 0.91
N GLN A 736 17.77 -27.76 1.45
CA GLN A 736 18.03 -27.80 2.89
C GLN A 736 17.36 -26.63 3.61
N ILE A 737 17.39 -25.43 3.02
CA ILE A 737 16.69 -24.26 3.57
C ILE A 737 15.18 -24.52 3.63
N LEU A 738 14.57 -25.00 2.54
CA LEU A 738 13.13 -25.28 2.51
C LEU A 738 12.74 -26.39 3.50
N ALA A 739 13.50 -27.48 3.55
CA ALA A 739 13.27 -28.57 4.51
C ALA A 739 13.45 -28.13 5.97
N TYR A 740 14.22 -27.06 6.23
CA TYR A 740 14.34 -26.49 7.56
C TYR A 740 13.08 -25.74 8.00
N TYR A 741 12.48 -24.96 7.08
CA TYR A 741 11.34 -24.09 7.39
C TYR A 741 9.98 -24.77 7.25
N TYR A 742 9.90 -25.83 6.44
CA TYR A 742 8.66 -26.55 6.17
C TYR A 742 8.83 -28.04 6.46
N ASP A 743 8.18 -28.51 7.51
CA ASP A 743 8.26 -29.90 7.96
C ASP A 743 7.18 -30.77 7.30
N GLY A 744 7.49 -32.05 7.08
CA GLY A 744 6.56 -33.02 6.51
C GLY A 744 6.13 -32.74 5.07
N VAL A 745 6.83 -31.86 4.33
CA VAL A 745 6.52 -31.52 2.93
C VAL A 745 7.57 -32.05 1.97
N THR A 746 7.16 -32.33 0.74
CA THR A 746 8.04 -32.83 -0.32
C THR A 746 8.24 -31.76 -1.39
N LEU A 747 9.49 -31.56 -1.79
CA LEU A 747 9.82 -30.78 -2.97
C LEU A 747 9.57 -31.62 -4.23
N THR A 748 8.68 -31.15 -5.09
CA THR A 748 8.28 -31.84 -6.33
C THR A 748 8.39 -30.88 -7.52
N LYS A 749 8.59 -31.42 -8.72
CA LYS A 749 8.62 -30.65 -9.96
C LYS A 749 7.41 -30.99 -10.81
N GLU A 750 6.66 -29.97 -11.21
CA GLU A 750 5.44 -30.07 -12.03
C GLU A 750 5.59 -29.38 -13.38
#